data_AF-A0A951ZH08-F1
#
_entry.id   AF-A0A951ZH08-F1
#
_cell.length_a   1.000
_cell.length_b   1.000
_cell.length_c   1.000
_cell.angle_alpha   90.00
_cell.angle_beta   90.00
_cell.angle_gamma   90.00
#
_symmetry.space_group_name_H-M   'P 1'
#
loop_
_entity.id
_entity.type
_entity.pdbx_description
1 polymer ?
#
loop_
_entity_poly.entity_id
_entity_poly.type
_entity_poly.pdbx_seq_one_letter_code
_entity_poly.pdbx_strand_id
1 'polypeptide(L)'
;MTRRLRRGSALILVLIMTLSLAALAASAIYMTGSSGMLSRYHDKERDLAYALETALELGRSRLQRDTALVLYDTGYKQLLTNQPVYTSSGGVVTGLTVNLYAGYTGDTAGTYVPYVTLVATVSDATGLRQARRMDLQSQSFSRYALFANDFPSSASIGSGETFGGRVHANNRFIATSSGSPAPVFLDTVSAAGTISGTAQWSDTVSSTGGATAIPYPTATGSYWGASSLATYFYNVADAGGLRESVSSASRGRVEFLTIDVNNNGMIDSTEGFFRYFRLNTASDTTQLAVYFSGSPVALSNSVMLNQCGAFYTISGRREFFPVVMHKATWVRTRIQSSTYPTVTAAQATTMSALDRTAIVTILQQPTARCYPQGSPYLVNTERYTTGYSCSQDWYTYVTMYTWGSSPACGSSQQYGGQDTTFTRYSFRCTINQSYTDGRCTAEPTYEGYWDYYSGTSLLPTLPASVRQDVERPYLYPLNKVYNPDSRGVIYLNSSMYVHGVVRGFVTLYVNGVVKLMDDLTYDADPADTTNLCRSFFGLIAKDSISILDNAINRPRIYNTPTTTAGNVLTMGGDRQYTFQGVAMALGGSVNAANASGATLTVPNYTCPLGSSITASGGCMQIVGGIVDKTFANPYTSTTGSGFRALRQLDPCQNTNRRPPYFPLARTRHRVIKSFDVDARQFSSTTLIRAYYTRLRGSRAAP
;
A
#
# COMPACT_ATOMS: atom_id res chain seq x y z
N MET A 1 -120.89 -11.54 -22.16
CA MET A 1 -119.53 -11.50 -22.73
C MET A 1 -118.51 -11.58 -21.61
N THR A 2 -117.59 -12.54 -21.71
CA THR A 2 -116.71 -13.08 -20.68
C THR A 2 -115.48 -12.19 -20.38
N ARG A 3 -115.28 -11.79 -19.12
CA ARG A 3 -114.02 -11.23 -18.59
C ARG A 3 -113.05 -12.37 -18.30
N ARG A 4 -112.00 -12.54 -19.11
CA ARG A 4 -110.88 -13.47 -18.84
C ARG A 4 -109.54 -12.72 -18.79
N LEU A 5 -108.78 -13.04 -17.73
CA LEU A 5 -107.31 -13.10 -17.64
C LEU A 5 -106.50 -11.79 -17.80
N ARG A 6 -106.27 -11.07 -16.69
CA ARG A 6 -105.04 -10.27 -16.43
C ARG A 6 -104.72 -10.23 -14.92
N ARG A 7 -104.26 -11.34 -14.34
CA ARG A 7 -103.74 -11.36 -12.94
C ARG A 7 -102.45 -12.18 -12.73
N GLY A 8 -101.92 -12.87 -13.75
CA GLY A 8 -100.70 -13.70 -13.62
C GLY A 8 -99.37 -13.02 -14.00
N SER A 9 -99.38 -12.06 -14.93
CA SER A 9 -98.15 -11.45 -15.47
C SER A 9 -97.50 -10.41 -14.55
N ALA A 10 -98.29 -9.69 -13.74
CA ALA A 10 -97.75 -8.69 -12.81
C ALA A 10 -96.96 -9.33 -11.66
N LEU A 11 -97.38 -10.49 -11.16
CA LEU A 11 -96.71 -11.17 -10.07
C LEU A 11 -95.36 -11.77 -10.51
N ILE A 12 -95.30 -12.33 -11.72
CA ILE A 12 -94.05 -12.85 -12.31
C ILE A 12 -93.05 -11.71 -12.55
N LEU A 13 -93.51 -10.56 -13.06
CA LEU A 13 -92.65 -9.41 -13.33
C LEU A 13 -92.09 -8.79 -12.05
N VAL A 14 -92.90 -8.67 -10.99
CA VAL A 14 -92.44 -8.21 -9.67
C VAL A 14 -91.43 -9.19 -9.06
N LEU A 15 -91.65 -10.50 -9.19
CA LEU A 15 -90.78 -11.51 -8.61
C LEU A 15 -89.43 -11.62 -9.33
N ILE A 16 -89.41 -11.43 -10.65
CA ILE A 16 -88.16 -11.31 -11.42
C ILE A 16 -87.42 -10.03 -11.02
N MET A 17 -88.13 -8.90 -10.91
CA MET A 17 -87.51 -7.61 -10.59
C MET A 17 -86.89 -7.61 -9.17
N THR A 18 -87.56 -8.20 -8.18
CA THR A 18 -87.03 -8.33 -6.82
C THR A 18 -85.85 -9.30 -6.75
N LEU A 19 -85.86 -10.41 -7.47
CA LEU A 19 -84.71 -11.32 -7.56
C LEU A 19 -83.50 -10.65 -8.23
N SER A 20 -83.71 -9.88 -9.30
CA SER A 20 -82.62 -9.14 -9.94
C SER A 20 -82.06 -8.02 -9.06
N LEU A 21 -82.91 -7.30 -8.30
CA LEU A 21 -82.46 -6.29 -7.33
C LEU A 21 -81.72 -6.92 -6.14
N ALA A 22 -82.19 -8.06 -5.65
CA ALA A 22 -81.50 -8.82 -4.60
C ALA A 22 -80.14 -9.35 -5.07
N ALA A 23 -80.05 -9.83 -6.31
CA ALA A 23 -78.79 -10.27 -6.91
C ALA A 23 -77.80 -9.10 -7.10
N LEU A 24 -78.29 -7.93 -7.56
CA LEU A 24 -77.48 -6.71 -7.68
C LEU A 24 -76.98 -6.22 -6.31
N ALA A 25 -77.85 -6.23 -5.29
CA ALA A 25 -77.48 -5.85 -3.93
C ALA A 25 -76.45 -6.81 -3.33
N ALA A 26 -76.63 -8.13 -3.49
CA ALA A 26 -75.64 -9.12 -3.04
C ALA A 26 -74.29 -8.97 -3.75
N SER A 27 -74.30 -8.68 -5.06
CA SER A 27 -73.09 -8.41 -5.84
C SER A 27 -72.38 -7.14 -5.39
N ALA A 28 -73.13 -6.08 -5.09
CA ALA A 28 -72.58 -4.83 -4.57
C ALA A 28 -71.94 -5.04 -3.18
N ILE A 29 -72.59 -5.76 -2.26
CA ILE A 29 -72.04 -6.10 -0.94
C ILE A 29 -70.75 -6.91 -1.08
N TYR A 30 -70.71 -7.88 -2.00
CA TYR A 30 -69.51 -8.69 -2.25
C TYR A 30 -68.37 -7.84 -2.82
N MET A 31 -68.64 -6.99 -3.82
CA MET A 31 -67.64 -6.08 -4.40
C MET A 31 -67.14 -5.05 -3.39
N THR A 32 -68.01 -4.47 -2.56
CA THR A 32 -67.63 -3.53 -1.50
C THR A 32 -66.84 -4.23 -0.38
N GLY A 33 -67.22 -5.45 -0.02
CA GLY A 33 -66.50 -6.28 0.95
C GLY A 33 -65.11 -6.66 0.46
N SER A 34 -64.98 -7.12 -0.79
CA SER A 34 -63.70 -7.42 -1.42
C SER A 34 -62.83 -6.18 -1.58
N SER A 35 -63.39 -5.04 -1.98
CA SER A 35 -62.67 -3.77 -2.09
C SER A 35 -62.14 -3.28 -0.73
N GLY A 36 -62.94 -3.42 0.34
CA GLY A 36 -62.52 -3.06 1.70
C GLY A 36 -61.39 -3.95 2.23
N MET A 37 -61.44 -5.26 1.93
CA MET A 37 -60.34 -6.16 2.29
C MET A 37 -59.07 -5.89 1.49
N LEU A 38 -59.18 -5.61 0.19
CA LEU A 38 -58.05 -5.29 -0.67
C LEU A 38 -57.36 -3.99 -0.24
N SER A 39 -58.14 -2.95 0.08
CA SER A 39 -57.60 -1.68 0.60
C SER A 39 -56.81 -1.90 1.89
N ARG A 40 -57.39 -2.62 2.87
CA ARG A 40 -56.70 -2.93 4.13
C ARG A 40 -55.45 -3.76 3.93
N TYR A 41 -55.43 -4.65 2.94
CA TYR A 41 -54.24 -5.43 2.61
C TYR A 41 -53.13 -4.55 2.04
N HIS A 42 -53.45 -3.64 1.12
CA HIS A 42 -52.48 -2.68 0.58
C HIS A 42 -51.97 -1.69 1.62
N ASP A 43 -52.84 -1.22 2.52
CA ASP A 43 -52.43 -0.36 3.63
C ASP A 43 -51.45 -1.08 4.55
N LYS A 44 -51.75 -2.35 4.90
CA LYS A 44 -50.83 -3.20 5.68
C LYS A 44 -49.51 -3.45 4.96
N GLU A 45 -49.54 -3.74 3.67
CA GLU A 45 -48.33 -3.96 2.87
C GLU A 45 -47.42 -2.72 2.88
N ARG A 46 -48.03 -1.54 2.78
CA ARG A 46 -47.32 -0.26 2.85
C ARG A 46 -46.72 0.00 4.23
N ASP A 47 -47.44 -0.32 5.30
CA ASP A 47 -46.94 -0.20 6.68
C ASP A 47 -45.74 -1.12 6.93
N LEU A 48 -45.77 -2.35 6.41
CA LEU A 48 -44.65 -3.29 6.49
C LEU A 48 -43.42 -2.76 5.73
N ALA A 49 -43.62 -2.19 4.54
CA ALA A 49 -42.53 -1.60 3.76
C ALA A 49 -41.88 -0.40 4.49
N TYR A 50 -42.67 0.51 5.07
CA TYR A 50 -42.16 1.64 5.84
C TYR A 50 -41.42 1.20 7.11
N ALA A 51 -41.93 0.17 7.81
CA ALA A 51 -41.26 -0.41 8.96
C ALA A 51 -39.87 -0.96 8.59
N LEU A 52 -39.76 -1.64 7.44
CA LEU A 52 -38.50 -2.16 6.92
C LEU A 52 -37.52 -1.05 6.56
N GLU A 53 -37.97 0.00 5.86
CA GLU A 53 -37.12 1.15 5.51
C GLU A 53 -36.58 1.86 6.75
N THR A 54 -37.45 2.09 7.74
CA THR A 54 -37.06 2.71 9.01
C THR A 54 -36.03 1.86 9.75
N ALA A 55 -36.23 0.53 9.80
CA ALA A 55 -35.29 -0.38 10.43
C ALA A 55 -33.93 -0.39 9.72
N LEU A 56 -33.90 -0.35 8.38
CA LEU A 56 -32.67 -0.31 7.60
C LEU A 56 -31.91 1.01 7.79
N GLU A 57 -32.60 2.15 7.79
CA GLU A 57 -31.97 3.45 8.04
C GLU A 57 -31.48 3.59 9.50
N LEU A 58 -32.20 3.05 10.48
CA LEU A 58 -31.72 2.96 11.85
C LEU A 58 -30.45 2.09 11.94
N GLY A 59 -30.44 0.96 11.23
CA GLY A 59 -29.27 0.09 11.08
C GLY A 59 -28.07 0.81 10.50
N ARG A 60 -28.27 1.53 9.40
CA ARG A 60 -27.25 2.35 8.75
C ARG A 60 -26.73 3.45 9.68
N SER A 61 -27.63 4.18 10.34
CA SER A 61 -27.28 5.23 11.30
C SER A 61 -26.41 4.67 12.43
N ARG A 62 -26.79 3.51 12.98
CA ARG A 62 -26.01 2.82 14.00
C ARG A 62 -24.63 2.40 13.49
N LEU A 63 -24.54 1.83 12.29
CA LEU A 63 -23.25 1.49 11.67
C LEU A 63 -22.34 2.70 11.44
N GLN A 64 -22.90 3.90 11.29
CA GLN A 64 -22.13 5.13 11.08
C GLN A 64 -21.73 5.82 12.39
N ARG A 65 -22.52 5.68 13.46
CA ARG A 65 -22.29 6.37 14.75
C ARG A 65 -21.66 5.49 15.83
N ASP A 66 -22.01 4.21 15.87
CA ASP A 66 -21.59 3.28 16.92
C ASP A 66 -20.19 2.75 16.62
N THR A 67 -19.19 3.36 17.25
CA THR A 67 -17.78 2.99 17.08
C THR A 67 -17.43 1.65 17.74
N ALA A 68 -18.26 1.17 18.66
CA ALA A 68 -18.11 -0.13 19.33
C ALA A 68 -18.77 -1.27 18.55
N LEU A 69 -19.60 -0.95 17.54
CA LEU A 69 -20.27 -1.96 16.72
C LEU A 69 -19.28 -2.63 15.77
N VAL A 70 -18.76 -3.78 16.20
CA VAL A 70 -17.97 -4.68 15.35
C VAL A 70 -18.90 -5.69 14.67
N LEU A 71 -18.85 -5.72 13.33
CA LEU A 71 -19.39 -6.80 12.50
C LEU A 71 -18.34 -7.91 12.36
N TYR A 72 -18.80 -9.16 12.24
CA TYR A 72 -17.91 -10.31 12.15
C TYR A 72 -17.39 -10.54 10.72
N ASP A 73 -16.10 -10.94 10.69
CA ASP A 73 -15.38 -11.62 9.61
C ASP A 73 -16.15 -12.76 8.93
N THR A 74 -17.07 -13.39 9.64
CA THR A 74 -17.89 -14.53 9.17
C THR A 74 -19.30 -14.46 9.77
N GLY A 75 -20.31 -14.80 8.98
CA GLY A 75 -21.71 -14.84 9.44
C GLY A 75 -22.36 -13.45 9.55
N TYR A 76 -23.22 -13.30 10.56
CA TYR A 76 -24.04 -12.11 10.78
C TYR A 76 -24.13 -11.75 12.27
N LYS A 77 -24.46 -10.49 12.54
CA LYS A 77 -24.78 -9.95 13.86
C LYS A 77 -26.20 -9.40 13.84
N GLN A 78 -27.02 -9.79 14.81
CA GLN A 78 -28.35 -9.22 14.97
C GLN A 78 -28.24 -7.87 15.69
N LEU A 79 -28.73 -6.81 15.05
CA LEU A 79 -28.70 -5.44 15.54
C LEU A 79 -29.99 -5.04 16.28
N LEU A 80 -31.13 -5.55 15.83
CA LEU A 80 -32.44 -5.35 16.45
C LEU A 80 -33.14 -6.72 16.59
N THR A 81 -33.81 -6.91 17.73
CA THR A 81 -34.56 -8.12 18.04
C THR A 81 -35.95 -7.73 18.51
N ASN A 82 -36.99 -8.19 17.81
CA ASN A 82 -38.40 -7.97 18.10
C ASN A 82 -38.73 -6.52 18.50
N GLN A 83 -38.13 -5.56 17.80
CA GLN A 83 -38.30 -4.16 18.13
C GLN A 83 -39.66 -3.65 17.66
N PRO A 84 -40.42 -2.94 18.51
CA PRO A 84 -41.65 -2.30 18.08
C PRO A 84 -41.35 -1.17 17.09
N VAL A 85 -42.25 -0.97 16.14
CA VAL A 85 -42.18 0.12 15.16
C VAL A 85 -42.95 1.31 15.71
N TYR A 86 -42.42 2.52 15.56
CA TYR A 86 -43.05 3.76 16.04
C TYR A 86 -43.58 4.61 14.88
N THR A 87 -44.72 5.25 15.10
CA THR A 87 -45.27 6.27 14.20
C THR A 87 -44.48 7.56 14.28
N SER A 88 -44.70 8.48 13.33
CA SER A 88 -44.14 9.84 13.36
C SER A 88 -44.53 10.65 14.61
N SER A 89 -45.62 10.28 15.27
CA SER A 89 -46.10 10.86 16.54
C SER A 89 -45.55 10.15 17.80
N GLY A 90 -44.67 9.15 17.64
CA GLY A 90 -44.06 8.42 18.76
C GLY A 90 -44.91 7.29 19.35
N GLY A 91 -46.07 6.98 18.77
CA GLY A 91 -46.92 5.85 19.18
C GLY A 91 -46.42 4.53 18.61
N VAL A 92 -46.59 3.42 19.33
CA VAL A 92 -46.23 2.08 18.81
C VAL A 92 -47.27 1.62 17.80
N VAL A 93 -46.82 1.19 16.62
CA VAL A 93 -47.67 0.48 15.65
C VAL A 93 -47.93 -0.92 16.19
N THR A 94 -49.17 -1.14 16.65
CA THR A 94 -49.54 -2.35 17.39
C THR A 94 -49.48 -3.58 16.47
N GLY A 95 -48.85 -4.65 16.95
CA GLY A 95 -48.77 -5.94 16.23
C GLY A 95 -47.59 -6.08 15.27
N LEU A 96 -46.83 -5.01 14.99
CA LEU A 96 -45.65 -5.07 14.12
C LEU A 96 -44.35 -5.12 14.92
N THR A 97 -43.49 -6.07 14.58
CA THR A 97 -42.13 -6.17 15.13
C THR A 97 -41.09 -6.31 14.02
N VAL A 98 -39.92 -5.72 14.22
CA VAL A 98 -38.79 -5.79 13.28
C VAL A 98 -37.57 -6.46 13.90
N ASN A 99 -36.90 -7.28 13.10
CA ASN A 99 -35.56 -7.77 13.35
C ASN A 99 -34.61 -7.19 12.29
N LEU A 100 -33.38 -6.92 12.68
CA LEU A 100 -32.35 -6.40 11.79
C LEU A 100 -31.06 -7.20 11.95
N TYR A 101 -30.50 -7.65 10.83
CA TYR A 101 -29.26 -8.41 10.75
C TYR A 101 -28.23 -7.65 9.90
N ALA A 102 -26.95 -7.76 10.25
CA ALA A 102 -25.84 -7.13 9.55
C ALA A 102 -24.64 -8.07 9.44
N GLY A 103 -23.94 -8.05 8.31
CA GLY A 103 -22.73 -8.86 8.12
C GLY A 103 -21.91 -8.44 6.91
N TYR A 104 -20.62 -8.77 6.91
CA TYR A 104 -19.75 -8.54 5.75
C TYR A 104 -19.98 -9.61 4.68
N THR A 105 -20.23 -9.15 3.46
CA THR A 105 -20.48 -9.92 2.25
C THR A 105 -19.60 -9.41 1.10
N GLY A 106 -19.62 -10.08 -0.06
CA GLY A 106 -18.79 -9.71 -1.21
C GLY A 106 -17.41 -10.37 -1.20
N ASP A 107 -16.38 -9.60 -1.55
CA ASP A 107 -15.04 -10.12 -1.85
C ASP A 107 -14.38 -10.81 -0.65
N THR A 108 -13.80 -11.98 -0.93
CA THR A 108 -13.05 -12.80 0.04
C THR A 108 -11.54 -12.75 -0.20
N ALA A 109 -11.10 -12.23 -1.35
CA ALA A 109 -9.68 -12.06 -1.68
C ALA A 109 -9.09 -10.79 -1.05
N GLY A 110 -9.92 -9.86 -0.60
CA GLY A 110 -9.52 -8.63 0.06
C GLY A 110 -9.13 -7.49 -0.90
N THR A 111 -9.04 -7.77 -2.21
CA THR A 111 -8.68 -6.84 -3.29
C THR A 111 -9.75 -5.78 -3.53
N TYR A 112 -10.99 -6.07 -3.16
CA TYR A 112 -12.10 -5.13 -3.20
C TYR A 112 -12.56 -4.77 -1.79
N VAL A 113 -13.17 -3.59 -1.67
CA VAL A 113 -13.82 -3.20 -0.42
C VAL A 113 -15.05 -4.09 -0.20
N PRO A 114 -15.22 -4.72 0.98
CA PRO A 114 -16.37 -5.59 1.22
C PRO A 114 -17.66 -4.78 1.29
N TYR A 115 -18.77 -5.49 1.12
CA TYR A 115 -20.10 -4.94 1.35
C TYR A 115 -20.53 -5.25 2.78
N VAL A 116 -21.29 -4.33 3.37
CA VAL A 116 -22.08 -4.59 4.56
C VAL A 116 -23.50 -4.81 4.10
N THR A 117 -24.01 -6.03 4.26
CA THR A 117 -25.39 -6.35 3.94
C THR A 117 -26.25 -6.26 5.20
N LEU A 118 -27.18 -5.31 5.19
CA LEU A 118 -28.26 -5.20 6.15
C LEU A 118 -29.48 -5.98 5.64
N VAL A 119 -30.09 -6.78 6.50
CA VAL A 119 -31.40 -7.41 6.22
C VAL A 119 -32.34 -7.09 7.35
N ALA A 120 -33.44 -6.40 7.04
CA ALA A 120 -34.55 -6.20 7.95
C ALA A 120 -35.64 -7.22 7.64
N THR A 121 -36.25 -7.78 8.68
CA THR A 121 -37.45 -8.62 8.57
C THR A 121 -38.52 -8.07 9.48
N VAL A 122 -39.73 -7.90 8.96
CA VAL A 122 -40.90 -7.45 9.72
C VAL A 122 -41.90 -8.59 9.83
N SER A 123 -42.53 -8.72 10.99
CA SER A 123 -43.63 -9.67 11.21
C SER A 123 -44.80 -9.00 11.89
N ASP A 124 -46.01 -9.32 11.41
CA ASP A 124 -47.29 -8.98 12.04
C ASP A 124 -47.76 -10.13 12.96
N ALA A 125 -48.59 -9.81 13.95
CA ALA A 125 -49.29 -10.76 14.82
C ALA A 125 -50.17 -11.75 14.04
N THR A 126 -50.55 -11.42 12.81
CA THR A 126 -51.29 -12.30 11.89
C THR A 126 -50.42 -13.33 11.16
N GLY A 127 -49.09 -13.25 11.28
CA GLY A 127 -48.14 -14.15 10.63
C GLY A 127 -47.62 -13.67 9.27
N LEU A 128 -48.08 -12.51 8.77
CA LEU A 128 -47.50 -11.86 7.59
C LEU A 128 -46.03 -11.50 7.84
N ARG A 129 -45.16 -11.80 6.89
CA ARG A 129 -43.72 -11.55 6.96
C ARG A 129 -43.21 -10.94 5.68
N GLN A 130 -42.42 -9.89 5.80
CA GLN A 130 -41.66 -9.31 4.69
C GLN A 130 -40.21 -9.12 5.10
N ALA A 131 -39.31 -9.14 4.12
CA ALA A 131 -37.90 -8.93 4.33
C ALA A 131 -37.32 -8.04 3.23
N ARG A 132 -36.46 -7.11 3.63
CA ARG A 132 -35.77 -6.21 2.71
C ARG A 132 -34.29 -6.20 3.01
N ARG A 133 -33.50 -6.18 1.94
CA ARG A 133 -32.05 -6.10 1.99
C ARG A 133 -31.59 -4.71 1.56
N MET A 134 -30.56 -4.20 2.24
CA MET A 134 -29.79 -3.03 1.84
C MET A 134 -28.31 -3.38 1.83
N ASP A 135 -27.65 -3.13 0.69
CA ASP A 135 -26.21 -3.29 0.56
C ASP A 135 -25.52 -1.94 0.70
N LEU A 136 -24.60 -1.87 1.66
CA LEU A 136 -23.76 -0.73 1.93
C LEU A 136 -22.33 -1.04 1.48
N GLN A 137 -21.73 -0.13 0.73
CA GLN A 137 -20.30 -0.17 0.46
C GLN A 137 -19.56 0.40 1.67
N SER A 138 -18.68 -0.38 2.29
CA SER A 138 -17.71 0.18 3.23
C SER A 138 -16.71 1.08 2.48
N GLN A 139 -16.01 1.95 3.20
CA GLN A 139 -14.86 2.68 2.66
C GLN A 139 -13.57 2.16 3.29
N SER A 140 -12.48 2.23 2.54
CA SER A 140 -11.13 1.93 3.06
C SER A 140 -10.37 3.22 3.32
N PHE A 141 -9.46 3.18 4.29
CA PHE A 141 -8.47 4.24 4.48
C PHE A 141 -7.59 4.44 3.24
N SER A 142 -7.48 3.44 2.35
CA SER A 142 -6.76 3.58 1.08
C SER A 142 -7.33 4.62 0.12
N ARG A 143 -8.53 5.15 0.37
CA ARG A 143 -9.15 6.19 -0.47
C ARG A 143 -8.68 7.60 -0.16
N TYR A 144 -8.01 7.82 0.96
CA TYR A 144 -7.55 9.15 1.35
C TYR A 144 -6.17 9.41 0.75
N ALA A 145 -5.99 10.59 0.14
CA ALA A 145 -4.67 11.09 -0.21
C ALA A 145 -3.90 11.50 1.05
N LEU A 146 -4.62 12.02 2.06
CA LEU A 146 -4.10 12.27 3.39
C LEU A 146 -5.18 12.03 4.44
N PHE A 147 -4.87 11.22 5.45
CA PHE A 147 -5.67 11.06 6.64
C PHE A 147 -4.77 11.27 7.86
N ALA A 148 -5.19 12.13 8.80
CA ALA A 148 -4.50 12.31 10.07
C ALA A 148 -5.47 12.10 11.24
N ASN A 149 -5.17 11.15 12.13
CA ASN A 149 -5.96 11.02 13.36
C ASN A 149 -5.68 12.18 14.33
N ASP A 150 -4.44 12.64 14.39
CA ASP A 150 -4.03 13.83 15.12
C ASP A 150 -3.16 14.72 14.22
N PHE A 151 -3.66 15.90 13.90
CA PHE A 151 -2.92 16.95 13.21
C PHE A 151 -2.39 17.97 14.25
N PRO A 152 -1.08 18.02 14.53
CA PRO A 152 -0.53 18.91 15.54
C PRO A 152 -0.69 20.39 15.17
N SER A 153 -0.77 21.28 16.16
CA SER A 153 -0.81 22.73 15.93
C SER A 153 0.50 23.31 15.41
N SER A 154 1.61 22.60 15.59
CA SER A 154 2.94 22.97 15.08
C SER A 154 3.18 22.53 13.64
N ALA A 155 2.28 21.73 13.06
CA ALA A 155 2.39 21.22 11.70
C ALA A 155 1.46 21.97 10.76
N SER A 156 1.82 22.01 9.47
CA SER A 156 0.98 22.56 8.41
C SER A 156 1.38 21.96 7.08
N ILE A 157 0.43 21.89 6.16
CA ILE A 157 0.73 21.50 4.77
C ILE A 157 1.66 22.56 4.14
N GLY A 158 2.72 22.11 3.46
CA GLY A 158 3.68 23.00 2.83
C GLY A 158 3.09 23.80 1.66
N SER A 159 3.70 24.94 1.34
CA SER A 159 3.34 25.73 0.14
C SER A 159 3.58 24.95 -1.14
N GLY A 160 2.76 25.13 -2.18
CA GLY A 160 2.95 24.51 -3.50
C GLY A 160 2.70 23.01 -3.57
N GLU A 161 2.19 22.40 -2.50
CA GLU A 161 1.74 21.00 -2.54
C GLU A 161 0.38 20.91 -3.23
N THR A 162 0.18 19.91 -4.09
CA THR A 162 -1.10 19.63 -4.73
C THR A 162 -1.66 18.31 -4.23
N PHE A 163 -2.96 18.25 -3.95
CA PHE A 163 -3.65 17.04 -3.50
C PHE A 163 -4.75 16.69 -4.50
N GLY A 164 -4.57 15.58 -5.20
CA GLY A 164 -5.55 15.07 -6.16
C GLY A 164 -6.72 14.29 -5.55
N GLY A 165 -6.68 13.98 -4.24
CA GLY A 165 -7.68 13.14 -3.57
C GLY A 165 -8.09 13.64 -2.20
N ARG A 166 -9.00 12.89 -1.58
CA ARG A 166 -9.66 13.25 -0.31
C ARG A 166 -8.68 13.46 0.83
N VAL A 167 -8.94 14.49 1.63
CA VAL A 167 -8.19 14.77 2.87
C VAL A 167 -9.12 14.77 4.08
N HIS A 168 -8.70 14.12 5.15
CA HIS A 168 -9.44 14.11 6.42
C HIS A 168 -8.54 14.25 7.64
N ALA A 169 -8.97 15.01 8.64
CA ALA A 169 -8.37 15.02 9.97
C ALA A 169 -9.42 14.79 11.07
N ASN A 170 -9.13 13.90 12.03
CA ASN A 170 -10.05 13.64 13.16
C ASN A 170 -10.04 14.73 14.24
N ASN A 171 -9.13 15.69 14.14
CA ASN A 171 -9.07 16.86 15.01
C ASN A 171 -9.11 18.13 14.13
N ARG A 172 -8.07 18.97 14.13
CA ARG A 172 -7.93 20.15 13.28
C ARG A 172 -7.27 19.81 11.93
N PHE A 173 -7.35 20.72 10.98
CA PHE A 173 -6.53 20.68 9.76
C PHE A 173 -5.96 22.08 9.49
N ILE A 174 -4.66 22.15 9.20
CA ILE A 174 -3.95 23.42 9.02
C ILE A 174 -3.25 23.41 7.65
N ALA A 175 -3.73 24.25 6.74
CA ALA A 175 -3.00 24.60 5.52
C ALA A 175 -1.90 25.65 5.84
N THR A 176 -0.95 25.86 4.92
CA THR A 176 0.18 26.80 5.14
C THR A 176 -0.31 28.17 5.63
N SER A 177 0.42 28.78 6.58
CA SER A 177 0.01 30.06 7.19
C SER A 177 0.43 31.30 6.38
N SER A 178 1.42 31.21 5.49
CA SER A 178 1.95 32.36 4.74
C SER A 178 2.67 32.03 3.43
N GLY A 179 2.68 30.77 2.98
CA GLY A 179 3.50 30.35 1.85
C GLY A 179 2.86 30.57 0.47
N SER A 180 3.65 31.08 -0.48
CA SER A 180 3.30 31.19 -1.90
C SER A 180 4.14 30.23 -2.76
N PRO A 181 3.53 29.48 -3.70
CA PRO A 181 2.08 29.34 -3.90
C PRO A 181 1.40 28.59 -2.73
N ALA A 182 0.12 28.85 -2.48
CA ALA A 182 -0.65 28.11 -1.47
C ALA A 182 -0.85 26.64 -1.92
N PRO A 183 -1.07 25.68 -1.00
CA PRO A 183 -1.39 24.31 -1.38
C PRO A 183 -2.74 24.26 -2.09
N VAL A 184 -2.84 23.36 -3.08
CA VAL A 184 -4.02 23.18 -3.93
C VAL A 184 -4.71 21.86 -3.58
N PHE A 185 -6.02 21.90 -3.34
CA PHE A 185 -6.84 20.71 -3.07
C PHE A 185 -7.88 20.53 -4.19
N LEU A 186 -7.85 19.38 -4.85
CA LEU A 186 -8.70 19.03 -5.98
C LEU A 186 -9.89 18.13 -5.62
N ASP A 187 -9.97 17.67 -4.37
CA ASP A 187 -11.08 16.87 -3.83
C ASP A 187 -11.38 17.31 -2.38
N THR A 188 -12.48 16.79 -1.84
CA THR A 188 -13.05 17.03 -0.52
C THR A 188 -12.02 17.06 0.60
N VAL A 189 -12.04 18.14 1.39
CA VAL A 189 -11.22 18.27 2.61
C VAL A 189 -12.14 18.42 3.82
N SER A 190 -11.90 17.62 4.85
CA SER A 190 -12.75 17.61 6.03
C SER A 190 -11.94 17.51 7.32
N ALA A 191 -12.40 18.17 8.37
CA ALA A 191 -11.83 18.06 9.70
C ALA A 191 -12.95 17.93 10.73
N ALA A 192 -12.76 17.11 11.77
CA ALA A 192 -13.76 17.01 12.83
C ALA A 192 -13.82 18.25 13.72
N GLY A 193 -12.70 18.94 13.86
CA GLY A 193 -12.57 20.28 14.42
C GLY A 193 -12.56 21.33 13.32
N THR A 194 -11.62 22.27 13.43
CA THR A 194 -11.53 23.43 12.54
C THR A 194 -10.57 23.19 11.37
N ILE A 195 -10.85 23.86 10.26
CA ILE A 195 -9.94 24.01 9.11
C ILE A 195 -9.41 25.45 9.15
N SER A 196 -8.09 25.64 9.07
CA SER A 196 -7.45 26.96 9.10
C SER A 196 -6.26 27.05 8.13
N GLY A 197 -5.71 28.26 7.98
CA GLY A 197 -4.59 28.56 7.06
C GLY A 197 -5.04 29.04 5.69
N THR A 198 -4.09 29.21 4.77
CA THR A 198 -4.32 29.63 3.38
C THR A 198 -4.22 28.42 2.46
N ALA A 199 -5.25 28.19 1.63
CA ALA A 199 -5.30 27.11 0.66
C ALA A 199 -6.07 27.54 -0.59
N GLN A 200 -5.78 26.91 -1.71
CA GLN A 200 -6.56 26.99 -2.93
C GLN A 200 -7.45 25.75 -3.05
N TRP A 201 -8.73 25.97 -3.26
CA TRP A 201 -9.73 24.93 -3.45
C TRP A 201 -10.17 24.95 -4.90
N SER A 202 -10.27 23.80 -5.56
CA SER A 202 -10.93 23.73 -6.86
C SER A 202 -12.42 24.09 -6.71
N ASP A 203 -13.00 24.75 -7.71
CA ASP A 203 -14.38 25.28 -7.68
C ASP A 203 -15.46 24.24 -7.34
N THR A 204 -15.16 22.95 -7.51
CA THR A 204 -16.06 21.81 -7.21
C THR A 204 -15.84 21.18 -5.84
N VAL A 205 -14.94 21.73 -5.02
CA VAL A 205 -14.48 21.11 -3.76
C VAL A 205 -15.10 21.80 -2.55
N SER A 206 -15.63 21.00 -1.62
CA SER A 206 -16.07 21.48 -0.31
C SER A 206 -14.98 21.27 0.75
N SER A 207 -14.66 22.33 1.50
CA SER A 207 -13.98 22.23 2.80
C SER A 207 -15.02 22.18 3.91
N THR A 208 -15.00 21.15 4.76
CA THR A 208 -16.00 20.99 5.85
C THR A 208 -15.32 20.79 7.21
N GLY A 209 -15.38 21.82 8.06
CA GLY A 209 -15.10 21.70 9.49
C GLY A 209 -16.29 21.10 10.25
N GLY A 210 -16.06 20.53 11.44
CA GLY A 210 -17.12 19.90 12.23
C GLY A 210 -17.58 18.54 11.71
N ALA A 211 -16.80 17.88 10.84
CA ALA A 211 -17.14 16.56 10.31
C ALA A 211 -17.13 15.48 11.42
N THR A 212 -17.82 14.36 11.21
CA THR A 212 -17.72 13.23 12.16
C THR A 212 -16.33 12.62 12.09
N ALA A 213 -15.67 12.51 13.25
CA ALA A 213 -14.40 11.81 13.39
C ALA A 213 -14.54 10.34 12.96
N ILE A 214 -13.56 9.85 12.21
CA ILE A 214 -13.51 8.49 11.69
C ILE A 214 -12.63 7.65 12.63
N PRO A 215 -13.16 6.61 13.29
CA PRO A 215 -12.40 5.82 14.25
C PRO A 215 -11.10 5.30 13.64
N TYR A 216 -9.97 5.72 14.22
CA TYR A 216 -8.66 5.31 13.75
C TYR A 216 -8.36 3.88 14.21
N PRO A 217 -7.76 3.04 13.36
CA PRO A 217 -7.42 1.69 13.77
C PRO A 217 -6.32 1.69 14.85
N THR A 218 -6.45 0.85 15.87
CA THR A 218 -5.48 0.78 16.97
C THR A 218 -4.43 -0.32 16.74
N ALA A 219 -3.21 -0.08 17.22
CA ALA A 219 -2.09 -1.02 17.17
C ALA A 219 -2.21 -2.20 18.17
N THR A 220 -3.07 -2.07 19.19
CA THR A 220 -3.23 -3.04 20.28
C THR A 220 -4.47 -3.93 20.12
N GLY A 221 -5.37 -3.59 19.21
CA GLY A 221 -6.49 -4.46 18.88
C GLY A 221 -6.02 -5.63 18.05
N SER A 222 -6.65 -6.80 18.21
CA SER A 222 -6.68 -7.84 17.20
C SER A 222 -7.09 -7.19 15.88
N TYR A 223 -6.11 -6.81 15.07
CA TYR A 223 -6.34 -6.35 13.71
C TYR A 223 -6.83 -7.59 12.96
N TRP A 224 -8.15 -7.78 12.93
CA TRP A 224 -8.80 -9.00 12.43
C TRP A 224 -8.35 -9.26 11.00
N GLY A 225 -7.61 -10.36 10.84
CA GLY A 225 -6.86 -10.71 9.63
C GLY A 225 -5.38 -10.87 9.91
N ALA A 226 -4.67 -9.88 10.44
CA ALA A 226 -3.20 -9.86 10.45
C ALA A 226 -2.50 -10.78 11.47
N SER A 227 -3.19 -11.23 12.52
CA SER A 227 -2.68 -12.25 13.45
C SER A 227 -3.37 -13.61 13.28
N SER A 228 -4.63 -13.63 12.84
CA SER A 228 -5.37 -14.88 12.55
C SER A 228 -5.05 -15.48 11.19
N LEU A 229 -4.49 -14.71 10.26
CA LEU A 229 -3.86 -15.21 9.05
C LEU A 229 -2.34 -15.31 9.24
N ALA A 230 -1.76 -15.18 10.46
CA ALA A 230 -0.35 -15.47 10.71
C ALA A 230 0.03 -16.89 10.27
N THR A 231 -0.91 -17.83 10.29
CA THR A 231 -0.71 -19.17 9.73
C THR A 231 -0.65 -19.20 8.18
N TYR A 232 -1.08 -18.13 7.50
CA TYR A 232 -1.18 -17.96 6.04
C TYR A 232 -0.40 -16.74 5.52
N PHE A 233 0.32 -16.03 6.39
CA PHE A 233 1.21 -14.95 6.01
C PHE A 233 2.59 -15.53 5.73
N TYR A 234 3.31 -14.81 4.89
CA TYR A 234 4.76 -14.87 4.91
C TYR A 234 5.28 -14.37 6.26
N ASN A 235 5.27 -15.22 7.29
CA ASN A 235 5.90 -14.94 8.58
C ASN A 235 7.41 -15.06 8.40
N VAL A 236 8.05 -13.97 8.06
CA VAL A 236 9.48 -13.85 8.28
C VAL A 236 9.65 -13.44 9.74
N ALA A 237 9.70 -14.44 10.62
CA ALA A 237 10.10 -14.23 12.00
C ALA A 237 11.62 -13.99 11.99
N ASP A 238 12.04 -12.81 12.46
CA ASP A 238 13.42 -12.63 12.90
C ASP A 238 13.60 -13.59 14.08
N ALA A 239 14.32 -14.69 13.87
CA ALA A 239 14.57 -15.71 14.87
C ALA A 239 15.50 -15.11 15.95
N GLY A 240 14.94 -14.29 16.83
CA GLY A 240 15.73 -13.54 17.81
C GLY A 240 14.98 -12.83 18.93
N GLY A 241 13.66 -12.68 18.90
CA GLY A 241 12.91 -12.19 20.07
C GLY A 241 13.40 -10.84 20.63
N LEU A 242 13.86 -9.92 19.79
CA LEU A 242 14.35 -8.61 20.23
C LEU A 242 13.20 -7.60 20.22
N ARG A 243 12.77 -7.20 21.42
CA ARG A 243 11.95 -6.01 21.65
C ARG A 243 12.87 -4.79 21.49
N GLU A 244 12.74 -4.04 20.42
CA GLU A 244 13.62 -2.89 20.17
C GLU A 244 12.91 -1.56 20.35
N SER A 245 13.31 -0.85 21.42
CA SER A 245 13.11 0.59 21.60
C SER A 245 13.97 1.35 20.61
N VAL A 246 13.42 2.44 20.08
CA VAL A 246 14.05 3.53 19.32
C VAL A 246 15.56 3.67 19.59
N SER A 247 16.40 2.94 18.85
CA SER A 247 17.89 3.03 18.77
C SER A 247 18.54 1.76 18.22
N SER A 248 17.82 0.66 18.07
CA SER A 248 18.38 -0.61 17.62
C SER A 248 17.90 -0.97 16.20
N ALA A 249 18.81 -1.50 15.41
CA ALA A 249 18.78 -1.39 13.96
C ALA A 249 18.10 -2.60 13.32
N SER A 250 17.02 -2.36 12.57
CA SER A 250 16.43 -3.30 11.60
C SER A 250 17.51 -4.19 10.95
N ARG A 251 17.43 -5.51 11.18
CA ARG A 251 18.45 -6.46 10.68
C ARG A 251 18.01 -7.18 9.39
N GLY A 252 16.86 -6.78 8.85
CA GLY A 252 16.27 -7.33 7.64
C GLY A 252 15.86 -6.27 6.63
N ARG A 253 15.91 -6.64 5.36
CA ARG A 253 15.47 -5.83 4.23
C ARG A 253 14.56 -6.65 3.31
N VAL A 254 13.43 -6.06 2.93
CA VAL A 254 12.60 -6.54 1.83
C VAL A 254 12.89 -5.75 0.57
N GLU A 255 13.07 -6.47 -0.52
CA GLU A 255 13.15 -5.91 -1.86
C GLU A 255 12.01 -6.46 -2.71
N PHE A 256 11.22 -5.56 -3.28
CA PHE A 256 10.24 -5.91 -4.30
C PHE A 256 10.91 -5.89 -5.67
N LEU A 257 10.59 -6.87 -6.50
CA LEU A 257 11.11 -6.95 -7.86
C LEU A 257 10.09 -7.58 -8.80
N THR A 258 10.31 -7.33 -10.08
CA THR A 258 9.56 -7.94 -11.16
C THR A 258 10.50 -8.77 -12.03
N ILE A 259 9.99 -9.90 -12.53
CA ILE A 259 10.76 -10.84 -13.35
C ILE A 259 9.83 -11.32 -14.46
N ASP A 260 10.22 -11.05 -15.70
CA ASP A 260 9.57 -11.61 -16.89
C ASP A 260 9.85 -13.12 -16.96
N VAL A 261 9.04 -13.91 -16.27
CA VAL A 261 9.24 -15.36 -16.09
C VAL A 261 9.07 -16.09 -17.41
N ASN A 262 8.14 -15.62 -18.26
CA ASN A 262 7.88 -16.23 -19.56
C ASN A 262 8.77 -15.67 -20.69
N ASN A 263 9.60 -14.66 -20.41
CA ASN A 263 10.55 -14.04 -21.32
C ASN A 263 9.87 -13.56 -22.63
N ASN A 264 8.68 -12.97 -22.49
CA ASN A 264 7.91 -12.42 -23.61
C ASN A 264 8.19 -10.92 -23.87
N GLY A 265 9.04 -10.30 -23.05
CA GLY A 265 9.40 -8.88 -23.13
C GLY A 265 8.49 -7.94 -22.34
N MET A 266 7.51 -8.45 -21.60
CA MET A 266 6.55 -7.69 -20.81
C MET A 266 6.36 -8.29 -19.42
N ILE A 267 6.22 -7.43 -18.40
CA ILE A 267 5.89 -7.89 -17.04
C ILE A 267 4.39 -8.18 -16.95
N ASP A 268 4.03 -9.43 -16.69
CA ASP A 268 2.65 -9.88 -16.51
C ASP A 268 2.11 -9.64 -15.09
N SER A 269 0.79 -9.81 -14.90
CA SER A 269 0.14 -9.65 -13.58
C SER A 269 0.56 -10.67 -12.52
N THR A 270 1.20 -11.76 -12.96
CA THR A 270 1.67 -12.86 -12.11
C THR A 270 3.12 -12.70 -11.69
N GLU A 271 3.82 -11.72 -12.24
CA GLU A 271 5.28 -11.62 -12.23
C GLU A 271 5.83 -10.66 -11.17
N GLY A 272 5.09 -10.54 -10.08
CA GLY A 272 5.50 -9.83 -8.88
C GLY A 272 6.13 -10.77 -7.86
N PHE A 273 7.30 -10.37 -7.38
CA PHE A 273 8.05 -11.10 -6.37
C PHE A 273 8.53 -10.14 -5.28
N PHE A 274 8.86 -10.71 -4.12
CA PHE A 274 9.76 -10.06 -3.19
C PHE A 274 10.88 -11.03 -2.80
N ARG A 275 11.94 -10.50 -2.22
CA ARG A 275 12.99 -11.28 -1.56
C ARG A 275 13.36 -10.63 -0.24
N TYR A 276 13.84 -11.44 0.69
CA TYR A 276 14.18 -11.01 2.04
C TYR A 276 15.67 -11.22 2.33
N PHE A 277 16.39 -10.14 2.61
CA PHE A 277 17.79 -10.18 2.99
C PHE A 277 17.93 -10.04 4.50
N ARG A 278 18.73 -10.91 5.11
CA ARG A 278 19.02 -10.92 6.55
C ARG A 278 20.49 -10.61 6.80
N LEU A 279 20.76 -9.63 7.65
CA LEU A 279 22.12 -9.40 8.16
C LEU A 279 22.50 -10.43 9.23
N ASN A 280 23.77 -10.81 9.20
CA ASN A 280 24.40 -11.58 10.26
C ASN A 280 24.40 -10.83 11.60
N THR A 281 24.32 -11.53 12.74
CA THR A 281 24.13 -10.97 14.11
C THR A 281 25.21 -9.99 14.57
N ALA A 282 26.43 -10.11 14.04
CA ALA A 282 27.54 -9.22 14.37
C ALA A 282 27.73 -8.07 13.36
N SER A 283 26.94 -8.03 12.29
CA SER A 283 27.15 -7.10 11.17
C SER A 283 26.59 -5.70 11.41
N ASP A 284 27.31 -4.73 10.82
CA ASP A 284 26.95 -3.32 10.89
C ASP A 284 25.80 -2.98 9.93
N THR A 285 24.73 -2.43 10.50
CA THR A 285 23.54 -2.01 9.76
C THR A 285 23.74 -0.79 8.85
N THR A 286 24.87 -0.08 8.97
CA THR A 286 25.22 0.99 8.02
C THR A 286 25.31 0.49 6.59
N GLN A 287 25.71 -0.78 6.38
CA GLN A 287 25.80 -1.40 5.05
C GLN A 287 24.43 -1.76 4.47
N LEU A 288 23.46 -2.10 5.32
CA LEU A 288 22.09 -2.31 4.85
C LEU A 288 21.49 -1.03 4.32
N ALA A 289 21.62 0.05 5.08
CA ALA A 289 20.96 1.31 4.79
C ALA A 289 21.79 2.27 3.92
N VAL A 290 23.05 1.92 3.62
CA VAL A 290 24.03 2.78 2.93
C VAL A 290 24.21 4.12 3.66
N TYR A 291 24.53 4.04 4.96
CA TYR A 291 24.86 5.20 5.76
C TYR A 291 26.35 5.51 5.69
N PHE A 292 26.68 6.79 5.49
CA PHE A 292 28.03 7.28 5.69
C PHE A 292 28.17 7.85 7.10
N SER A 293 29.20 7.41 7.80
CA SER A 293 29.61 8.01 9.07
C SER A 293 30.54 9.20 8.82
N GLY A 294 30.30 10.29 9.55
CA GLY A 294 31.11 11.50 9.49
C GLY A 294 30.71 12.48 8.37
N SER A 295 31.05 13.76 8.58
CA SER A 295 30.91 14.84 7.61
C SER A 295 32.13 15.75 7.75
N PRO A 296 33.11 15.74 6.81
CA PRO A 296 33.09 14.99 5.54
C PRO A 296 33.25 13.48 5.72
N VAL A 297 32.81 12.71 4.71
CA VAL A 297 33.00 11.26 4.67
C VAL A 297 34.50 10.94 4.52
N ALA A 298 35.00 10.02 5.37
CA ALA A 298 36.38 9.55 5.30
C ALA A 298 36.64 8.76 4.00
N LEU A 299 37.81 8.94 3.39
CA LEU A 299 38.21 8.21 2.17
C LEU A 299 38.30 6.69 2.40
N SER A 300 38.50 6.27 3.64
CA SER A 300 38.51 4.87 4.07
C SER A 300 37.12 4.29 4.36
N ASN A 301 36.04 5.06 4.17
CA ASN A 301 34.70 4.59 4.45
C ASN A 301 34.33 3.39 3.56
N SER A 302 34.07 2.23 4.18
CA SER A 302 33.84 0.97 3.47
C SER A 302 32.52 0.93 2.69
N VAL A 303 31.48 1.62 3.17
CA VAL A 303 30.20 1.77 2.44
C VAL A 303 30.45 2.52 1.13
N MET A 304 31.13 3.67 1.19
CA MET A 304 31.46 4.45 -0.01
C MET A 304 32.32 3.66 -1.00
N LEU A 305 33.34 2.95 -0.52
CA LEU A 305 34.27 2.21 -1.38
C LEU A 305 33.64 0.95 -2.00
N ASN A 306 32.85 0.21 -1.24
CA ASN A 306 32.36 -1.12 -1.65
C ASN A 306 30.94 -1.12 -2.20
N GLN A 307 30.11 -0.13 -1.85
CA GLN A 307 28.68 -0.10 -2.18
C GLN A 307 28.29 1.02 -3.15
N CYS A 308 29.15 2.03 -3.31
CA CYS A 308 28.94 3.14 -4.24
C CYS A 308 29.90 3.04 -5.41
N GLY A 309 29.48 3.52 -6.57
CA GLY A 309 30.19 3.31 -7.83
C GLY A 309 29.43 3.92 -9.00
N ALA A 310 29.71 3.45 -10.22
CA ALA A 310 29.06 3.92 -11.43
C ALA A 310 28.72 2.78 -12.40
N PHE A 311 27.65 2.94 -13.18
CA PHE A 311 27.37 2.06 -14.31
C PHE A 311 28.13 2.48 -15.55
N TYR A 312 28.55 1.49 -16.32
CA TYR A 312 29.13 1.64 -17.63
C TYR A 312 28.41 0.72 -18.63
N THR A 313 28.15 1.22 -19.83
CA THR A 313 27.48 0.46 -20.88
C THR A 313 28.52 -0.19 -21.77
N ILE A 314 28.72 -1.50 -21.61
CA ILE A 314 29.81 -2.26 -22.21
C ILE A 314 29.21 -3.40 -23.03
N SER A 315 29.50 -3.42 -24.34
CA SER A 315 28.91 -4.40 -25.27
C SER A 315 27.37 -4.48 -25.15
N GLY A 316 26.71 -3.34 -24.99
CA GLY A 316 25.25 -3.24 -24.85
C GLY A 316 24.68 -3.63 -23.47
N ARG A 317 25.52 -3.99 -22.49
CA ARG A 317 25.09 -4.33 -21.12
C ARG A 317 25.48 -3.23 -20.14
N ARG A 318 24.61 -2.96 -19.17
CA ARG A 318 24.92 -2.05 -18.05
C ARG A 318 25.63 -2.84 -16.96
N GLU A 319 26.86 -2.45 -16.66
CA GLU A 319 27.70 -3.06 -15.64
C GLU A 319 28.07 -2.05 -14.57
N PHE A 320 27.78 -2.38 -13.31
CA PHE A 320 28.13 -1.56 -12.16
C PHE A 320 29.51 -1.96 -11.62
N PHE A 321 30.35 -0.96 -11.37
CA PHE A 321 31.61 -1.15 -10.68
C PHE A 321 31.67 -0.27 -9.43
N PRO A 322 31.80 -0.86 -8.23
CA PRO A 322 32.09 -0.11 -7.01
C PRO A 322 33.37 0.72 -7.13
N VAL A 323 33.48 1.80 -6.36
CA VAL A 323 34.62 2.72 -6.36
C VAL A 323 35.95 1.97 -6.24
N VAL A 324 36.04 1.06 -5.28
CA VAL A 324 37.27 0.29 -5.02
C VAL A 324 37.72 -0.57 -6.19
N MET A 325 36.80 -0.99 -7.06
CA MET A 325 37.10 -1.85 -8.20
C MET A 325 37.81 -1.11 -9.33
N HIS A 326 37.76 0.23 -9.37
CA HIS A 326 38.44 1.03 -10.39
C HIS A 326 39.97 0.97 -10.28
N LYS A 327 40.50 0.42 -9.19
CA LYS A 327 41.91 0.11 -9.03
C LYS A 327 42.35 -1.13 -9.82
N ALA A 328 41.43 -2.07 -10.06
CA ALA A 328 41.75 -3.32 -10.74
C ALA A 328 42.09 -3.06 -12.21
N THR A 329 43.21 -3.61 -12.69
CA THR A 329 43.69 -3.33 -14.06
C THR A 329 42.68 -3.77 -15.12
N TRP A 330 42.05 -4.94 -14.96
CA TRP A 330 41.03 -5.43 -15.89
C TRP A 330 39.79 -4.53 -15.94
N VAL A 331 39.37 -3.96 -14.80
CA VAL A 331 38.25 -3.01 -14.74
C VAL A 331 38.59 -1.75 -15.53
N ARG A 332 39.80 -1.22 -15.36
CA ARG A 332 40.24 -0.01 -16.09
C ARG A 332 40.26 -0.21 -17.60
N THR A 333 40.71 -1.36 -18.07
CA THR A 333 40.64 -1.72 -19.50
C THR A 333 39.19 -1.86 -19.95
N ARG A 334 38.34 -2.48 -19.12
CA ARG A 334 36.93 -2.72 -19.44
C ARG A 334 36.11 -1.43 -19.54
N ILE A 335 36.21 -0.52 -18.57
CA ILE A 335 35.44 0.74 -18.58
C ILE A 335 35.84 1.68 -19.74
N GLN A 336 37.05 1.57 -20.30
CA GLN A 336 37.44 2.32 -21.49
C GLN A 336 36.66 1.92 -22.75
N SER A 337 36.06 0.71 -22.76
CA SER A 337 35.15 0.27 -23.83
C SER A 337 33.70 0.70 -23.62
N SER A 338 33.42 1.47 -22.56
CA SER A 338 32.07 1.95 -22.25
C SER A 338 31.58 2.96 -23.28
N THR A 339 30.36 2.73 -23.79
CA THR A 339 29.66 3.70 -24.64
C THR A 339 28.95 4.78 -23.83
N TYR A 340 28.60 4.50 -22.57
CA TYR A 340 27.98 5.49 -21.67
C TYR A 340 28.17 5.13 -20.18
N PRO A 341 28.76 6.04 -19.37
CA PRO A 341 29.53 7.21 -19.81
C PRO A 341 30.80 6.77 -20.54
N THR A 342 31.31 7.60 -21.44
CA THR A 342 32.60 7.35 -22.11
C THR A 342 33.75 7.66 -21.16
N VAL A 343 34.72 6.75 -21.04
CA VAL A 343 35.89 6.90 -20.16
C VAL A 343 37.17 6.87 -20.97
N THR A 344 37.95 7.95 -20.91
CA THR A 344 39.28 8.01 -21.53
C THR A 344 40.32 7.25 -20.72
N ALA A 345 41.43 6.86 -21.34
CA ALA A 345 42.55 6.21 -20.64
C ALA A 345 43.13 7.08 -19.51
N ALA A 346 43.17 8.41 -19.70
CA ALA A 346 43.60 9.36 -18.67
C ALA A 346 42.64 9.36 -17.47
N GLN A 347 41.32 9.43 -17.70
CA GLN A 347 40.32 9.33 -16.64
C GLN A 347 40.40 8.00 -15.89
N ALA A 348 40.51 6.87 -16.60
CA ALA A 348 40.65 5.55 -15.98
C ALA A 348 41.91 5.46 -15.11
N THR A 349 42.99 6.15 -15.48
CA THR A 349 44.21 6.26 -14.67
C THR A 349 43.95 7.07 -13.39
N THR A 350 43.29 8.23 -13.49
CA THR A 350 42.89 9.04 -12.32
C THR A 350 42.01 8.24 -11.36
N MET A 351 41.01 7.51 -11.88
CA MET A 351 40.10 6.69 -11.06
C MET A 351 40.81 5.59 -10.25
N SER A 352 42.01 5.17 -10.66
CA SER A 352 42.77 4.09 -10.02
C SER A 352 43.47 4.49 -8.72
N ALA A 353 43.69 5.79 -8.52
CA ALA A 353 44.43 6.30 -7.37
C ALA A 353 43.70 6.07 -6.03
N LEU A 354 42.37 5.94 -6.06
CA LEU A 354 41.50 5.87 -4.88
C LEU A 354 41.72 7.01 -3.87
N ASP A 355 42.26 8.14 -4.34
CA ASP A 355 42.33 9.38 -3.60
C ASP A 355 41.02 10.18 -3.74
N ARG A 356 40.98 11.38 -3.16
CA ARG A 356 39.81 12.26 -3.24
C ARG A 356 39.41 12.55 -4.69
N THR A 357 40.37 12.83 -5.57
CA THR A 357 40.13 13.17 -6.98
C THR A 357 39.54 11.99 -7.73
N ALA A 358 40.07 10.78 -7.50
CA ALA A 358 39.57 9.55 -8.06
C ALA A 358 38.10 9.30 -7.67
N ILE A 359 37.81 9.36 -6.38
CA ILE A 359 36.46 9.11 -5.83
C ILE A 359 35.45 10.10 -6.40
N VAL A 360 35.81 11.38 -6.49
CA VAL A 360 34.95 12.40 -7.11
C VAL A 360 34.73 12.12 -8.58
N THR A 361 35.78 11.78 -9.31
CA THR A 361 35.68 11.46 -10.74
C THR A 361 34.74 10.28 -11.00
N ILE A 362 34.70 9.28 -10.11
CA ILE A 362 33.80 8.12 -10.20
C ILE A 362 32.37 8.50 -9.78
N LEU A 363 32.21 9.16 -8.63
CA LEU A 363 30.90 9.43 -8.03
C LEU A 363 30.18 10.64 -8.65
N GLN A 364 30.83 11.39 -9.52
CA GLN A 364 30.21 12.43 -10.37
C GLN A 364 29.84 11.92 -11.77
N GLN A 365 30.09 10.66 -12.09
CA GLN A 365 29.58 10.09 -13.34
C GLN A 365 28.05 10.21 -13.36
N PRO A 366 27.43 10.46 -14.53
CA PRO A 366 25.97 10.60 -14.64
C PRO A 366 25.22 9.32 -14.23
N THR A 367 25.93 8.20 -14.16
CA THR A 367 25.45 6.88 -13.77
C THR A 367 25.90 6.45 -12.37
N ALA A 368 26.48 7.35 -11.58
CA ALA A 368 26.93 7.04 -10.23
C ALA A 368 25.73 6.70 -9.32
N ARG A 369 25.83 5.67 -8.48
CA ARG A 369 24.78 5.27 -7.52
C ARG A 369 25.41 4.46 -6.38
N CYS A 370 24.71 4.36 -5.25
CA CYS A 370 25.00 3.36 -4.23
C CYS A 370 23.93 2.28 -4.20
N TYR A 371 24.35 1.09 -3.77
CA TYR A 371 23.44 -0.02 -3.57
C TYR A 371 23.55 -0.60 -2.18
N PRO A 372 22.43 -1.07 -1.62
CA PRO A 372 22.42 -1.71 -0.33
C PRO A 372 22.98 -3.13 -0.46
N GLN A 373 23.49 -3.68 0.64
CA GLN A 373 24.18 -4.97 0.64
C GLN A 373 23.33 -6.14 0.10
N GLY A 374 23.89 -7.07 -0.66
CA GLY A 374 23.15 -8.16 -1.31
C GLY A 374 22.51 -7.78 -2.64
N SER A 375 22.67 -6.52 -3.07
CA SER A 375 22.23 -6.06 -4.38
C SER A 375 22.96 -6.81 -5.49
N PRO A 376 22.29 -7.13 -6.61
CA PRO A 376 22.90 -7.84 -7.74
C PRO A 376 24.07 -7.04 -8.34
N TYR A 377 24.05 -5.72 -8.20
CA TYR A 377 25.10 -4.84 -8.72
C TYR A 377 26.41 -4.89 -7.93
N LEU A 378 26.40 -5.44 -6.70
CA LEU A 378 27.57 -5.48 -5.83
C LEU A 378 28.37 -6.78 -5.95
N VAL A 379 28.18 -7.55 -7.02
CA VAL A 379 28.87 -8.84 -7.22
C VAL A 379 30.40 -8.73 -7.07
N ASN A 380 31.02 -7.64 -7.54
CA ASN A 380 32.47 -7.46 -7.46
C ASN A 380 33.00 -7.33 -6.03
N THR A 381 32.22 -6.76 -5.11
CA THR A 381 32.64 -6.49 -3.74
C THR A 381 32.00 -7.40 -2.71
N GLU A 382 31.04 -8.24 -3.11
CA GLU A 382 30.37 -9.18 -2.22
C GLU A 382 30.64 -10.65 -2.52
N ARG A 383 31.03 -10.97 -3.76
CA ARG A 383 31.43 -12.32 -4.16
C ARG A 383 32.95 -12.41 -4.22
N TYR A 384 33.50 -13.34 -3.44
CA TYR A 384 34.94 -13.60 -3.39
C TYR A 384 35.29 -14.93 -4.04
N THR A 385 36.48 -14.97 -4.62
CA THR A 385 37.07 -16.08 -5.37
C THR A 385 38.46 -16.39 -4.82
N THR A 386 38.99 -17.58 -5.09
CA THR A 386 40.33 -17.98 -4.66
C THR A 386 41.30 -17.90 -5.83
N GLY A 387 42.61 -17.90 -5.57
CA GLY A 387 43.63 -17.88 -6.64
C GLY A 387 43.59 -19.08 -7.60
N TYR A 388 42.88 -20.16 -7.26
CA TYR A 388 42.78 -21.40 -8.03
C TYR A 388 41.35 -21.71 -8.52
N SER A 389 40.33 -20.95 -8.08
CA SER A 389 38.94 -21.13 -8.52
C SER A 389 38.22 -19.80 -8.69
N CYS A 390 37.57 -19.61 -9.84
CA CYS A 390 36.65 -18.49 -10.10
C CYS A 390 35.19 -18.86 -9.76
N SER A 391 34.99 -19.45 -8.58
CA SER A 391 33.68 -19.74 -7.99
C SER A 391 33.50 -18.93 -6.71
N GLN A 392 32.24 -18.64 -6.33
CA GLN A 392 31.98 -18.06 -5.02
C GLN A 392 32.49 -19.01 -3.94
N ASP A 393 33.35 -18.51 -3.06
CA ASP A 393 34.01 -19.31 -2.04
C ASP A 393 34.07 -18.56 -0.69
N TRP A 394 34.24 -19.31 0.41
CA TRP A 394 34.18 -18.83 1.79
C TRP A 394 35.34 -19.34 2.67
N TYR A 395 36.42 -19.87 2.07
CA TYR A 395 37.54 -20.44 2.82
C TYR A 395 38.38 -19.44 3.63
N THR A 396 38.76 -19.87 4.82
CA THR A 396 39.42 -19.08 5.86
C THR A 396 40.96 -19.14 5.85
N TYR A 397 41.59 -19.75 4.83
CA TYR A 397 43.05 -20.00 4.81
C TYR A 397 43.75 -19.77 3.47
N VAL A 398 43.07 -19.16 2.51
CA VAL A 398 43.62 -18.89 1.18
C VAL A 398 43.49 -17.43 0.82
N THR A 399 44.35 -16.96 -0.08
CA THR A 399 44.23 -15.59 -0.58
C THR A 399 42.94 -15.43 -1.37
N MET A 400 42.11 -14.50 -0.92
CA MET A 400 40.82 -14.17 -1.50
C MET A 400 40.94 -12.97 -2.43
N TYR A 401 40.21 -13.01 -3.53
CA TYR A 401 40.14 -11.98 -4.56
C TYR A 401 38.68 -11.59 -4.80
N THR A 402 38.45 -10.32 -5.09
CA THR A 402 37.15 -9.85 -5.59
C THR A 402 36.76 -10.57 -6.88
N TRP A 403 35.46 -10.67 -7.14
CA TRP A 403 34.96 -11.31 -8.35
C TRP A 403 35.54 -10.67 -9.62
N GLY A 404 36.02 -11.54 -10.52
CA GLY A 404 36.70 -11.19 -11.77
C GLY A 404 38.20 -10.90 -11.63
N SER A 405 38.72 -10.73 -10.41
CA SER A 405 40.11 -10.33 -10.20
C SER A 405 41.08 -11.47 -9.88
N SER A 406 40.57 -12.67 -9.54
CA SER A 406 41.42 -13.84 -9.34
C SER A 406 42.17 -14.23 -10.62
N PRO A 407 43.42 -14.71 -10.54
CA PRO A 407 44.14 -15.31 -11.67
C PRO A 407 43.39 -16.49 -12.33
N ALA A 408 42.50 -17.17 -11.59
CA ALA A 408 41.68 -18.25 -12.12
C ALA A 408 40.45 -17.77 -12.91
N CYS A 409 40.13 -16.47 -12.86
CA CYS A 409 39.01 -15.89 -13.59
C CYS A 409 39.41 -15.52 -15.03
N GLY A 410 38.68 -16.09 -16.01
CA GLY A 410 38.83 -15.76 -17.42
C GLY A 410 38.08 -14.49 -17.82
N SER A 411 38.22 -14.09 -19.09
CA SER A 411 37.56 -12.91 -19.66
C SER A 411 36.03 -12.98 -19.58
N SER A 412 35.44 -14.18 -19.61
CA SER A 412 34.00 -14.39 -19.43
C SER A 412 33.48 -14.06 -18.03
N GLN A 413 34.35 -14.05 -17.01
CA GLN A 413 34.01 -13.74 -15.62
C GLN A 413 34.42 -12.31 -15.21
N GLN A 414 35.18 -11.61 -16.05
CA GLN A 414 35.60 -10.23 -15.84
C GLN A 414 34.51 -9.24 -16.26
N TYR A 415 33.44 -9.15 -15.48
CA TYR A 415 32.34 -8.22 -15.71
C TYR A 415 31.86 -7.59 -14.39
N GLY A 416 31.23 -6.42 -14.49
CA GLY A 416 30.64 -5.72 -13.35
C GLY A 416 29.29 -6.31 -12.91
N GLY A 417 28.70 -5.81 -11.83
CA GLY A 417 27.35 -6.24 -11.44
C GLY A 417 26.28 -5.85 -12.47
N GLN A 418 25.31 -6.74 -12.70
CA GLN A 418 24.24 -6.58 -13.69
C GLN A 418 22.88 -6.88 -13.04
N ASP A 419 21.77 -6.59 -13.71
CA ASP A 419 20.45 -6.99 -13.20
C ASP A 419 20.29 -8.51 -13.08
N THR A 420 20.99 -9.27 -13.92
CA THR A 420 20.92 -10.73 -13.97
C THR A 420 21.83 -11.43 -12.96
N THR A 421 22.75 -10.71 -12.30
CA THR A 421 23.64 -11.31 -11.30
C THR A 421 22.92 -11.55 -9.98
N PHE A 422 23.33 -12.59 -9.25
CA PHE A 422 22.79 -12.87 -7.93
C PHE A 422 23.87 -13.31 -6.95
N THR A 423 23.93 -12.69 -5.77
CA THR A 423 24.89 -13.02 -4.72
C THR A 423 24.12 -13.52 -3.51
N ARG A 424 24.13 -14.85 -3.28
CA ARG A 424 23.40 -15.49 -2.17
C ARG A 424 23.88 -14.98 -0.80
N TYR A 425 25.19 -15.01 -0.62
CA TYR A 425 25.88 -14.64 0.61
C TYR A 425 26.70 -13.39 0.36
N SER A 426 26.48 -12.37 1.17
CA SER A 426 27.22 -11.13 1.11
C SER A 426 28.39 -11.16 2.08
N PHE A 427 29.55 -10.77 1.56
CA PHE A 427 30.78 -10.69 2.31
C PHE A 427 31.40 -9.31 2.15
N ARG A 428 32.29 -8.95 3.07
CA ARG A 428 33.07 -7.73 3.01
C ARG A 428 34.53 -8.05 3.24
N CYS A 429 35.41 -7.55 2.39
CA CYS A 429 36.83 -7.52 2.66
C CYS A 429 37.40 -6.12 2.42
N THR A 430 38.51 -5.83 3.08
CA THR A 430 39.32 -4.65 2.75
C THR A 430 40.22 -5.02 1.58
N ILE A 431 40.04 -4.34 0.44
CA ILE A 431 40.86 -4.59 -0.74
C ILE A 431 42.23 -3.95 -0.54
N ASN A 432 43.27 -4.72 -0.83
CA ASN A 432 44.65 -4.32 -0.66
C ASN A 432 45.03 -3.30 -1.73
N GLN A 433 45.17 -2.05 -1.29
CA GLN A 433 45.50 -0.92 -2.14
C GLN A 433 46.96 -0.94 -2.64
N SER A 434 47.82 -1.85 -2.15
CA SER A 434 49.17 -1.99 -2.70
C SER A 434 49.19 -2.81 -4.00
N TYR A 435 48.11 -3.54 -4.31
CA TYR A 435 48.01 -4.37 -5.50
C TYR A 435 46.93 -3.86 -6.47
N THR A 436 47.03 -4.28 -7.74
CA THR A 436 46.06 -3.94 -8.81
C THR A 436 45.21 -5.13 -9.22
N ASP A 437 45.27 -6.22 -8.45
CA ASP A 437 44.63 -7.52 -8.69
C ASP A 437 43.39 -7.75 -7.81
N GLY A 438 42.92 -6.73 -7.06
CA GLY A 438 41.71 -6.85 -6.23
C GLY A 438 41.82 -7.81 -5.05
N ARG A 439 43.04 -8.16 -4.62
CA ARG A 439 43.31 -9.03 -3.48
C ARG A 439 42.81 -8.44 -2.16
N CYS A 440 42.21 -9.27 -1.30
CA CYS A 440 41.86 -8.86 0.06
C CYS A 440 43.08 -8.78 0.98
N THR A 441 43.13 -7.80 1.90
CA THR A 441 44.20 -7.69 2.92
C THR A 441 44.06 -8.73 4.03
N ALA A 442 42.85 -9.22 4.25
CA ALA A 442 42.48 -10.18 5.27
C ALA A 442 41.32 -11.04 4.77
N GLU A 443 40.93 -12.03 5.57
CA GLU A 443 39.79 -12.89 5.30
C GLU A 443 38.48 -12.08 5.15
N PRO A 444 37.63 -12.38 4.15
CA PRO A 444 36.34 -11.73 4.02
C PRO A 444 35.44 -12.01 5.23
N THR A 445 34.84 -10.96 5.78
CA THR A 445 33.85 -11.05 6.84
C THR A 445 32.48 -11.38 6.24
N TYR A 446 31.77 -12.35 6.83
CA TYR A 446 30.40 -12.68 6.45
C TYR A 446 29.40 -11.68 7.02
N GLU A 447 28.60 -11.07 6.13
CA GLU A 447 27.74 -9.95 6.50
C GLU A 447 26.24 -10.26 6.44
N GLY A 448 25.80 -11.16 5.54
CA GLY A 448 24.38 -11.48 5.43
C GLY A 448 24.04 -12.38 4.24
N TYR A 449 22.75 -12.67 4.08
CA TYR A 449 22.25 -13.58 3.06
C TYR A 449 20.80 -13.33 2.65
N TRP A 450 20.46 -13.76 1.44
CA TRP A 450 19.07 -13.89 1.00
C TRP A 450 18.42 -15.13 1.61
N ASP A 451 17.26 -14.95 2.23
CA ASP A 451 16.51 -16.01 2.88
C ASP A 451 15.74 -16.85 1.86
N TYR A 452 15.61 -18.15 2.15
CA TYR A 452 15.01 -19.10 1.24
C TYR A 452 13.47 -19.07 1.35
N TYR A 453 12.77 -19.11 0.22
CA TYR A 453 11.32 -19.26 0.24
C TYR A 453 10.92 -20.69 0.64
N SER A 454 10.51 -20.87 1.90
CA SER A 454 10.16 -22.17 2.47
C SER A 454 8.76 -22.70 2.10
N GLY A 455 7.95 -21.93 1.36
CA GLY A 455 6.61 -22.35 0.95
C GLY A 455 6.57 -23.08 -0.39
N THR A 456 5.36 -23.45 -0.81
CA THR A 456 5.15 -24.15 -2.08
C THR A 456 5.22 -23.17 -3.25
N SER A 457 6.32 -23.20 -4.00
CA SER A 457 6.49 -22.44 -5.24
C SER A 457 6.17 -23.29 -6.47
N LEU A 458 5.33 -22.78 -7.37
CA LEU A 458 5.07 -23.34 -8.70
C LEU A 458 5.85 -22.59 -9.80
N LEU A 459 6.89 -21.82 -9.42
CA LEU A 459 7.69 -21.03 -10.36
C LEU A 459 8.54 -21.96 -11.26
N PRO A 460 8.44 -21.84 -12.60
CA PRO A 460 9.27 -22.62 -13.52
C PRO A 460 10.75 -22.21 -13.46
N THR A 461 11.60 -22.96 -14.17
CA THR A 461 13.01 -22.59 -14.37
C THR A 461 13.12 -21.25 -15.10
N LEU A 462 14.01 -20.38 -14.61
CA LEU A 462 14.16 -19.03 -15.18
C LEU A 462 15.15 -19.04 -16.37
N PRO A 463 14.83 -18.38 -17.49
CA PRO A 463 15.80 -18.20 -18.56
C PRO A 463 17.00 -17.37 -18.10
N ALA A 464 18.21 -17.81 -18.44
CA ALA A 464 19.45 -17.13 -18.04
C ALA A 464 19.58 -15.69 -18.58
N SER A 465 18.83 -15.35 -19.63
CA SER A 465 18.70 -14.00 -20.17
C SER A 465 17.94 -13.04 -19.24
N VAL A 466 17.03 -13.58 -18.41
CA VAL A 466 16.20 -12.81 -17.49
C VAL A 466 16.85 -12.77 -16.11
N ARG A 467 17.14 -13.94 -15.53
CA ARG A 467 17.74 -14.10 -14.21
C ARG A 467 18.54 -15.39 -14.12
N GLN A 468 19.52 -15.42 -13.23
CA GLN A 468 20.21 -16.67 -12.89
C GLN A 468 19.24 -17.61 -12.15
N ASP A 469 19.11 -18.87 -12.60
CA ASP A 469 18.20 -19.83 -11.96
C ASP A 469 18.56 -20.12 -10.49
N VAL A 470 19.81 -19.86 -10.09
CA VAL A 470 20.23 -19.93 -8.67
C VAL A 470 19.53 -18.90 -7.77
N GLU A 471 18.95 -17.83 -8.33
CA GLU A 471 18.13 -16.86 -7.61
C GLU A 471 16.71 -17.40 -7.32
N ARG A 472 16.20 -18.31 -8.16
CA ARG A 472 14.82 -18.81 -8.12
C ARG A 472 14.32 -19.20 -6.73
N PRO A 473 15.10 -19.91 -5.88
CA PRO A 473 14.61 -20.34 -4.57
C PRO A 473 14.51 -19.22 -3.53
N TYR A 474 15.03 -18.02 -3.83
CA TYR A 474 14.99 -16.83 -2.97
C TYR A 474 13.87 -15.86 -3.35
N LEU A 475 13.09 -16.19 -4.39
CA LEU A 475 11.98 -15.40 -4.86
C LEU A 475 10.69 -15.85 -4.18
N TYR A 476 10.03 -14.90 -3.54
CA TYR A 476 8.76 -15.09 -2.84
C TYR A 476 7.63 -14.59 -3.76
N PRO A 477 6.86 -15.48 -4.40
CA PRO A 477 5.87 -15.06 -5.38
C PRO A 477 4.66 -14.40 -4.72
N LEU A 478 4.26 -13.24 -5.24
CA LEU A 478 3.12 -12.47 -4.71
C LEU A 478 1.78 -12.98 -5.24
N ASN A 479 1.77 -13.63 -6.41
CA ASN A 479 0.56 -14.06 -7.10
C ASN A 479 0.22 -15.54 -6.84
N LYS A 480 -1.08 -15.84 -6.79
CA LYS A 480 -1.63 -17.19 -6.60
C LYS A 480 -1.22 -18.22 -7.64
N VAL A 481 -0.88 -17.78 -8.85
CA VAL A 481 -0.40 -18.68 -9.92
C VAL A 481 0.89 -19.38 -9.52
N TYR A 482 1.83 -18.67 -8.88
CA TYR A 482 3.11 -19.22 -8.46
C TYR A 482 3.17 -19.56 -6.96
N ASN A 483 2.30 -18.97 -6.15
CA ASN A 483 2.12 -19.30 -4.73
C ASN A 483 0.63 -19.45 -4.41
N PRO A 484 0.06 -20.67 -4.48
CA PRO A 484 -1.37 -20.92 -4.23
C PRO A 484 -1.87 -20.41 -2.86
N ASP A 485 -0.98 -20.32 -1.87
CA ASP A 485 -1.29 -19.87 -0.52
C ASP A 485 -1.32 -18.34 -0.38
N SER A 486 -0.82 -17.60 -1.37
CA SER A 486 -0.78 -16.14 -1.32
C SER A 486 -2.19 -15.53 -1.18
N ARG A 487 -2.33 -14.65 -0.19
CA ARG A 487 -3.51 -13.78 0.00
C ARG A 487 -3.22 -12.32 -0.36
N GLY A 488 -2.05 -12.05 -0.98
CA GLY A 488 -1.61 -10.69 -1.27
C GLY A 488 -1.25 -9.88 -0.01
N VAL A 489 -0.81 -10.55 1.06
CA VAL A 489 -0.39 -9.90 2.29
C VAL A 489 0.93 -10.49 2.79
N ILE A 490 1.82 -9.61 3.22
CA ILE A 490 3.12 -9.94 3.80
C ILE A 490 3.13 -9.42 5.23
N TYR A 491 3.54 -10.25 6.19
CA TYR A 491 3.63 -9.87 7.59
C TYR A 491 5.07 -10.02 8.10
N LEU A 492 5.67 -8.91 8.54
CA LEU A 492 7.03 -8.91 9.09
C LEU A 492 6.96 -8.57 10.59
N ASN A 493 7.57 -9.42 11.42
CA ASN A 493 7.44 -9.32 12.87
C ASN A 493 8.48 -8.38 13.55
N SER A 494 9.21 -7.60 12.78
CA SER A 494 10.20 -6.64 13.30
C SER A 494 10.29 -5.42 12.38
N SER A 495 11.01 -4.37 12.78
CA SER A 495 11.23 -3.18 11.97
C SER A 495 12.09 -3.48 10.74
N MET A 496 11.70 -3.05 9.54
CA MET A 496 12.28 -3.52 8.27
C MET A 496 12.70 -2.38 7.34
N TYR A 497 13.76 -2.62 6.57
CA TYR A 497 14.09 -1.82 5.39
C TYR A 497 13.26 -2.29 4.19
N VAL A 498 12.75 -1.36 3.37
CA VAL A 498 11.91 -1.67 2.21
C VAL A 498 12.29 -0.76 1.03
N HIS A 499 12.32 -1.35 -0.17
CA HIS A 499 12.50 -0.67 -1.45
C HIS A 499 12.15 -1.60 -2.62
N GLY A 500 12.14 -1.08 -3.85
CA GLY A 500 12.08 -1.86 -5.08
C GLY A 500 10.84 -1.60 -5.93
N VAL A 501 10.51 -2.54 -6.80
CA VAL A 501 9.43 -2.41 -7.80
C VAL A 501 8.32 -3.41 -7.51
N VAL A 502 7.11 -2.90 -7.25
CA VAL A 502 5.94 -3.68 -6.86
C VAL A 502 5.08 -4.01 -8.08
N ARG A 503 4.70 -5.28 -8.20
CA ARG A 503 3.70 -5.76 -9.17
C ARG A 503 2.56 -6.48 -8.47
N GLY A 504 1.33 -6.03 -8.73
CA GLY A 504 0.10 -6.67 -8.25
C GLY A 504 -0.55 -5.97 -7.05
N PHE A 505 -1.47 -6.68 -6.40
CA PHE A 505 -2.23 -6.20 -5.24
C PHE A 505 -1.62 -6.77 -3.98
N VAL A 506 -0.93 -5.94 -3.20
CA VAL A 506 -0.16 -6.40 -2.05
C VAL A 506 -0.31 -5.45 -0.88
N THR A 507 -0.48 -5.99 0.32
CA THR A 507 -0.32 -5.27 1.57
C THR A 507 0.87 -5.79 2.35
N LEU A 508 1.83 -4.92 2.66
CA LEU A 508 2.91 -5.20 3.58
C LEU A 508 2.57 -4.65 4.97
N TYR A 509 2.48 -5.53 5.95
CA TYR A 509 2.35 -5.18 7.37
C TYR A 509 3.67 -5.42 8.10
N VAL A 510 4.15 -4.42 8.82
CA VAL A 510 5.38 -4.47 9.61
C VAL A 510 5.07 -4.17 11.07
N ASN A 511 5.34 -5.13 11.95
CA ASN A 511 5.19 -5.02 13.41
C ASN A 511 6.35 -4.21 14.02
N GLY A 512 6.48 -2.96 13.60
CA GLY A 512 7.50 -2.03 14.06
C GLY A 512 7.55 -0.80 13.17
N VAL A 513 8.78 -0.32 12.92
CA VAL A 513 9.06 0.83 12.03
C VAL A 513 9.42 0.33 10.64
N VAL A 514 8.86 0.97 9.61
CA VAL A 514 9.31 0.77 8.22
C VAL A 514 10.32 1.85 7.87
N LYS A 515 11.45 1.43 7.30
CA LYS A 515 12.52 2.30 6.84
C LYS A 515 12.58 2.23 5.31
N LEU A 516 12.09 3.27 4.65
CA LEU A 516 12.08 3.38 3.19
C LEU A 516 13.47 3.84 2.74
N MET A 517 14.20 2.91 2.11
CA MET A 517 15.63 3.05 1.88
C MET A 517 15.98 3.58 0.50
N ASP A 518 15.16 3.27 -0.48
CA ASP A 518 15.24 3.73 -1.87
C ASP A 518 13.80 3.69 -2.42
N ASP A 519 13.61 4.15 -3.64
CA ASP A 519 12.32 4.20 -4.32
C ASP A 519 11.51 2.90 -4.15
N LEU A 520 10.21 3.09 -3.95
CA LEU A 520 9.23 2.02 -3.87
C LEU A 520 8.11 2.32 -4.86
N THR A 521 8.28 1.85 -6.09
CA THR A 521 7.43 2.18 -7.23
C THR A 521 6.65 0.98 -7.72
N TYR A 522 5.66 1.20 -8.57
CA TYR A 522 5.03 0.16 -9.36
C TYR A 522 5.87 -0.16 -10.61
N ASP A 523 5.60 -1.32 -11.20
CA ASP A 523 6.19 -1.75 -12.46
C ASP A 523 5.86 -0.85 -13.66
N ALA A 524 4.76 -0.13 -13.57
CA ALA A 524 4.31 0.83 -14.57
C ALA A 524 3.72 2.06 -13.89
N ASP A 525 3.88 3.23 -14.51
CA ASP A 525 3.37 4.49 -13.96
C ASP A 525 1.84 4.43 -13.80
N PRO A 526 1.30 4.55 -12.57
CA PRO A 526 -0.15 4.56 -12.33
C PRO A 526 -0.86 5.79 -12.90
N ALA A 527 -0.13 6.84 -13.31
CA ALA A 527 -0.70 8.00 -13.98
C ALA A 527 -1.08 7.70 -15.45
N ASP A 528 -0.52 6.66 -16.06
CA ASP A 528 -0.87 6.25 -17.41
C ASP A 528 -2.24 5.55 -17.43
N THR A 529 -3.15 6.08 -18.25
CA THR A 529 -4.50 5.54 -18.45
C THR A 529 -4.53 4.07 -18.89
N THR A 530 -3.48 3.57 -19.52
CA THR A 530 -3.36 2.16 -19.94
C THR A 530 -3.01 1.23 -18.77
N ASN A 531 -2.45 1.77 -17.68
CA ASN A 531 -2.00 1.04 -16.50
C ASN A 531 -2.89 1.28 -15.26
N LEU A 532 -4.12 1.78 -15.46
CA LEU A 532 -5.07 2.05 -14.39
C LEU A 532 -5.29 0.82 -13.50
N CYS A 533 -5.02 0.97 -12.21
CA CYS A 533 -5.17 -0.10 -11.23
C CYS A 533 -4.42 -1.40 -11.58
N ARG A 534 -3.33 -1.30 -12.33
CA ARG A 534 -2.49 -2.43 -12.69
C ARG A 534 -1.84 -3.06 -11.45
N SER A 535 -1.36 -2.23 -10.53
CA SER A 535 -0.80 -2.59 -9.23
C SER A 535 -1.44 -1.70 -8.16
N PHE A 536 -1.57 -2.19 -6.93
CA PHE A 536 -2.05 -1.37 -5.80
C PHE A 536 -1.41 -1.85 -4.49
N PHE A 537 -0.46 -1.06 -4.00
CA PHE A 537 0.33 -1.39 -2.83
C PHE A 537 -0.19 -0.71 -1.56
N GLY A 538 -0.26 -1.47 -0.47
CA GLY A 538 -0.56 -0.98 0.87
C GLY A 538 0.63 -1.24 1.79
N LEU A 539 1.11 -0.20 2.48
CA LEU A 539 2.15 -0.32 3.49
C LEU A 539 1.57 0.04 4.85
N ILE A 540 1.69 -0.85 5.83
CA ILE A 540 1.20 -0.64 7.19
C ILE A 540 2.36 -0.86 8.16
N ALA A 541 2.70 0.17 8.94
CA ALA A 541 3.61 0.07 10.06
C ALA A 541 2.83 0.15 11.37
N LYS A 542 3.20 -0.69 12.34
CA LYS A 542 2.68 -0.58 13.70
C LYS A 542 3.04 0.76 14.34
N ASP A 543 4.27 1.21 14.14
CA ASP A 543 4.78 2.44 14.75
C ASP A 543 4.82 3.57 13.72
N SER A 544 5.92 3.72 12.98
CA SER A 544 6.13 4.82 12.03
C SER A 544 6.72 4.32 10.71
N ILE A 545 6.62 5.14 9.67
CA ILE A 545 7.25 4.92 8.37
C ILE A 545 8.21 6.10 8.15
N SER A 546 9.48 5.81 7.87
CA SER A 546 10.49 6.84 7.70
C SER A 546 11.29 6.66 6.42
N ILE A 547 11.36 7.70 5.59
CA ILE A 547 12.32 7.78 4.48
C ILE A 547 13.69 8.07 5.06
N LEU A 548 14.66 7.22 4.71
CA LEU A 548 15.98 7.30 5.27
C LEU A 548 16.78 8.46 4.71
N ASP A 549 17.54 9.08 5.60
CA ASP A 549 18.64 9.96 5.24
C ASP A 549 19.88 9.12 4.95
N ASN A 550 19.94 8.45 3.81
CA ASN A 550 21.10 7.67 3.37
C ASN A 550 21.78 8.26 2.13
N ALA A 551 22.92 7.69 1.73
CA ALA A 551 23.66 8.15 0.57
C ALA A 551 22.96 7.88 -0.78
N ILE A 552 21.90 7.06 -0.77
CA ILE A 552 21.06 6.79 -1.94
C ILE A 552 20.12 7.97 -2.19
N ASN A 553 19.36 8.38 -1.16
CA ASN A 553 18.30 9.37 -1.33
C ASN A 553 18.75 10.81 -1.08
N ARG A 554 19.87 11.02 -0.37
CA ARG A 554 20.29 12.35 0.07
C ARG A 554 21.73 12.69 -0.29
N PRO A 555 22.01 13.96 -0.63
CA PRO A 555 23.36 14.43 -0.87
C PRO A 555 24.28 14.21 0.33
N ARG A 556 25.57 14.01 0.04
CA ARG A 556 26.61 13.75 1.04
C ARG A 556 27.79 14.69 0.89
N ILE A 557 28.18 15.31 2.00
CA ILE A 557 29.37 16.16 2.06
C ILE A 557 30.59 15.24 2.01
N TYR A 558 31.36 15.37 0.94
CA TYR A 558 32.57 14.60 0.76
C TYR A 558 33.82 15.44 0.99
N ASN A 559 33.78 16.77 0.95
CA ASN A 559 34.97 17.62 1.12
C ASN A 559 34.72 18.86 2.00
N THR A 560 35.78 19.46 2.54
CA THR A 560 35.72 20.71 3.34
C THR A 560 36.10 21.92 2.48
N PRO A 561 35.47 23.11 2.68
CA PRO A 561 34.52 23.45 3.75
C PRO A 561 33.06 23.10 3.42
N THR A 562 32.28 22.86 4.46
CA THR A 562 30.92 22.29 4.50
C THR A 562 29.81 23.11 3.82
N THR A 563 30.13 24.25 3.19
CA THR A 563 29.14 25.23 2.69
C THR A 563 29.14 25.43 1.18
N THR A 564 30.04 24.78 0.42
CA THR A 564 30.15 24.97 -1.04
C THR A 564 29.49 23.82 -1.81
N ALA A 565 28.68 24.12 -2.83
CA ALA A 565 28.01 23.13 -3.68
C ALA A 565 28.98 22.15 -4.38
N GLY A 566 30.23 22.57 -4.63
CA GLY A 566 31.29 21.72 -5.18
C GLY A 566 31.85 20.66 -4.20
N ASN A 567 31.40 20.62 -2.95
CA ASN A 567 31.89 19.70 -1.91
C ASN A 567 30.86 18.62 -1.54
N VAL A 568 29.80 18.50 -2.33
CA VAL A 568 28.69 17.57 -2.08
C VAL A 568 28.46 16.69 -3.30
N LEU A 569 28.25 15.39 -3.06
CA LEU A 569 27.91 14.41 -4.07
C LEU A 569 26.44 14.04 -3.92
N THR A 570 25.72 14.13 -5.04
CA THR A 570 24.44 13.44 -5.23
C THR A 570 24.74 12.21 -6.03
N MET A 571 24.37 11.04 -5.51
CA MET A 571 24.68 9.78 -6.17
C MET A 571 23.46 9.39 -6.99
N GLY A 572 23.52 9.67 -8.29
CA GLY A 572 22.45 9.40 -9.24
C GLY A 572 21.96 10.65 -9.95
N GLY A 573 21.33 10.45 -11.10
CA GLY A 573 20.59 11.51 -11.79
C GLY A 573 19.25 11.85 -11.12
N ASP A 574 18.69 10.91 -10.36
CA ASP A 574 17.36 11.02 -9.75
C ASP A 574 17.46 11.77 -8.41
N ARG A 575 16.96 13.01 -8.40
CA ARG A 575 16.98 13.93 -7.23
C ARG A 575 15.68 13.89 -6.45
N GLN A 576 14.96 12.78 -6.56
CA GLN A 576 13.59 12.63 -6.10
C GLN A 576 13.39 11.21 -5.62
N TYR A 577 12.89 11.07 -4.39
CA TYR A 577 12.39 9.82 -3.87
C TYR A 577 10.94 9.63 -4.31
N THR A 578 10.58 8.43 -4.77
CA THR A 578 9.23 8.10 -5.24
C THR A 578 8.64 6.92 -4.46
N PHE A 579 7.45 7.13 -3.92
CA PHE A 579 6.60 6.09 -3.32
C PHE A 579 5.28 6.01 -4.07
N GLN A 580 4.92 4.81 -4.52
CA GLN A 580 3.64 4.52 -5.16
C GLN A 580 2.87 3.51 -4.30
N GLY A 581 1.70 3.92 -3.82
CA GLY A 581 0.88 3.13 -2.90
C GLY A 581 0.24 3.95 -1.78
N VAL A 582 -0.39 3.25 -0.83
CA VAL A 582 -0.95 3.87 0.38
C VAL A 582 -0.16 3.42 1.60
N ALA A 583 0.42 4.38 2.31
CA ALA A 583 1.13 4.17 3.57
C ALA A 583 0.24 4.47 4.77
N MET A 584 0.29 3.61 5.80
CA MET A 584 -0.38 3.80 7.08
C MET A 584 0.57 3.58 8.26
N ALA A 585 0.65 4.56 9.16
CA ALA A 585 1.35 4.45 10.43
C ALA A 585 0.34 4.35 11.59
N LEU A 586 0.18 3.16 12.20
CA LEU A 586 -0.81 2.94 13.27
C LEU A 586 -0.44 3.64 14.58
N GLY A 587 0.84 3.82 14.85
CA GLY A 587 1.38 4.31 16.12
C GLY A 587 1.94 5.72 16.07
N GLY A 588 2.40 6.17 14.89
CA GLY A 588 3.16 7.39 14.68
C GLY A 588 2.83 8.05 13.33
N SER A 589 3.87 8.30 12.53
CA SER A 589 3.78 9.12 11.31
C SER A 589 4.52 8.51 10.13
N VAL A 590 4.12 8.91 8.93
CA VAL A 590 4.90 8.80 7.69
C VAL A 590 5.72 10.08 7.54
N ASN A 591 7.04 9.99 7.68
CA ASN A 591 7.92 11.16 7.70
C ASN A 591 9.28 10.91 7.01
N ALA A 592 10.07 11.95 6.82
CA ALA A 592 11.47 11.86 6.46
C ALA A 592 12.39 11.91 7.69
N ALA A 593 13.46 11.12 7.67
CA ALA A 593 14.53 11.26 8.65
C ALA A 593 15.20 12.63 8.53
N ASN A 594 15.60 13.20 9.66
CA ASN A 594 16.29 14.50 9.73
C ASN A 594 15.55 15.68 9.07
N ALA A 595 14.21 15.66 9.05
CA ALA A 595 13.38 16.74 8.47
C ALA A 595 13.59 18.13 9.09
N SER A 596 14.09 18.22 10.33
CA SER A 596 14.42 19.46 11.04
C SER A 596 15.92 19.67 11.29
N GLY A 597 16.78 18.78 10.78
CA GLY A 597 18.21 18.77 11.10
C GLY A 597 18.94 20.05 10.69
N ALA A 598 19.90 20.51 11.52
CA ALA A 598 20.72 21.71 11.30
C ALA A 598 21.72 21.58 10.14
N THR A 599 21.89 20.37 9.57
CA THR A 599 22.79 20.11 8.46
C THR A 599 22.09 20.42 7.14
N LEU A 600 22.00 21.72 6.82
CA LEU A 600 21.77 22.22 5.46
C LEU A 600 22.84 21.61 4.54
N THR A 601 22.52 20.48 3.93
CA THR A 601 23.38 19.88 2.92
C THR A 601 23.07 20.58 1.62
N VAL A 602 23.76 21.69 1.35
CA VAL A 602 23.90 22.22 -0.01
C VAL A 602 24.29 21.03 -0.91
N PRO A 603 23.72 20.84 -2.11
CA PRO A 603 22.81 21.74 -2.81
C PRO A 603 21.35 21.59 -2.38
N ASN A 604 20.61 22.70 -2.45
CA ASN A 604 19.15 22.65 -2.44
C ASN A 604 18.66 22.26 -3.84
N TYR A 605 17.78 21.27 -3.94
CA TYR A 605 17.14 20.93 -5.21
C TYR A 605 15.79 21.59 -5.34
N THR A 606 15.44 21.98 -6.56
CA THR A 606 14.13 22.51 -6.92
C THR A 606 13.06 21.41 -6.85
N CYS A 607 11.89 21.70 -6.28
CA CYS A 607 10.80 20.75 -6.12
C CYS A 607 9.41 21.35 -6.42
N PRO A 608 8.75 20.98 -7.53
CA PRO A 608 9.21 20.03 -8.57
C PRO A 608 10.44 20.53 -9.33
N LEU A 609 11.12 19.65 -10.06
CA LEU A 609 12.32 20.01 -10.83
C LEU A 609 12.04 21.21 -11.75
N GLY A 610 12.88 22.24 -11.68
CA GLY A 610 12.71 23.49 -12.44
C GLY A 610 11.82 24.55 -11.79
N SER A 611 11.25 24.30 -10.61
CA SER A 611 10.50 25.30 -9.84
C SER A 611 11.40 26.19 -8.97
N SER A 612 10.87 27.31 -8.46
CA SER A 612 11.56 28.19 -7.50
C SER A 612 11.59 27.66 -6.07
N ILE A 613 10.88 26.57 -5.80
CA ILE A 613 10.73 26.02 -4.46
C ILE A 613 11.82 24.99 -4.22
N THR A 614 12.53 25.04 -3.09
CA THR A 614 13.70 24.17 -2.89
C THR A 614 13.72 23.42 -1.56
N ALA A 615 14.44 22.30 -1.52
CA ALA A 615 14.73 21.53 -0.31
C ALA A 615 16.08 20.82 -0.42
N SER A 616 16.82 20.69 0.69
CA SER A 616 18.12 20.00 0.72
C SER A 616 18.05 18.49 0.47
N GLY A 617 16.93 17.84 0.83
CA GLY A 617 16.66 16.44 0.47
C GLY A 617 16.03 16.26 -0.92
N GLY A 618 15.63 17.35 -1.58
CA GLY A 618 14.88 17.28 -2.84
C GLY A 618 13.41 16.93 -2.66
N CYS A 619 12.84 16.25 -3.66
CA CYS A 619 11.42 15.90 -3.69
C CYS A 619 11.14 14.52 -3.11
N MET A 620 10.01 14.39 -2.44
CA MET A 620 9.36 13.11 -2.14
C MET A 620 8.05 13.07 -2.93
N GLN A 621 8.02 12.34 -4.04
CA GLN A 621 6.81 12.08 -4.79
C GLN A 621 6.05 10.92 -4.18
N ILE A 622 4.79 11.16 -3.82
CA ILE A 622 3.86 10.17 -3.29
C ILE A 622 2.72 10.08 -4.28
N VAL A 623 2.65 8.97 -5.01
CA VAL A 623 1.50 8.64 -5.85
C VAL A 623 0.62 7.67 -5.08
N GLY A 624 -0.43 8.21 -4.45
CA GLY A 624 -1.30 7.45 -3.57
C GLY A 624 -1.68 8.23 -2.30
N GLY A 625 -1.57 7.57 -1.14
CA GLY A 625 -2.12 8.10 0.11
C GLY A 625 -1.23 7.92 1.34
N ILE A 626 -1.36 8.85 2.29
CA ILE A 626 -0.76 8.76 3.62
C ILE A 626 -1.86 8.71 4.68
N VAL A 627 -1.73 7.80 5.64
CA VAL A 627 -2.66 7.65 6.76
C VAL A 627 -1.86 7.60 8.07
N ASP A 628 -1.90 8.69 8.83
CA ASP A 628 -1.09 8.86 10.02
C ASP A 628 -1.91 8.85 11.29
N LYS A 629 -1.34 8.28 12.37
CA LYS A 629 -1.86 8.52 13.71
C LYS A 629 -1.60 9.96 14.12
N THR A 630 -0.38 10.45 13.90
CA THR A 630 0.01 11.83 14.15
C THR A 630 0.71 12.37 12.92
N PHE A 631 0.18 13.42 12.30
CA PHE A 631 0.81 14.02 11.13
C PHE A 631 2.13 14.68 11.50
N ALA A 632 3.15 14.51 10.65
CA ALA A 632 4.45 15.13 10.80
C ALA A 632 4.92 15.73 9.46
N ASN A 633 5.57 16.89 9.52
CA ASN A 633 6.09 17.53 8.32
C ASN A 633 7.36 16.81 7.84
N PRO A 634 7.42 16.33 6.57
CA PRO A 634 8.62 15.76 5.96
C PRO A 634 9.68 16.80 5.61
N TYR A 635 9.32 18.08 5.70
CA TYR A 635 10.15 19.23 5.40
C TYR A 635 9.91 20.36 6.39
N THR A 636 10.96 21.10 6.72
CA THR A 636 10.84 22.32 7.52
C THR A 636 11.44 23.52 6.79
N SER A 637 10.64 24.59 6.65
CA SER A 637 11.06 25.82 5.97
C SER A 637 12.11 26.61 6.75
N THR A 638 12.13 26.49 8.08
CA THR A 638 13.07 27.21 8.95
C THR A 638 14.52 26.80 8.70
N THR A 639 14.77 25.50 8.43
CA THR A 639 16.12 24.98 8.18
C THR A 639 16.31 24.46 6.76
N GLY A 640 15.31 24.58 5.87
CA GLY A 640 15.38 24.07 4.49
C GLY A 640 15.68 22.57 4.39
N SER A 641 15.39 21.82 5.47
CA SER A 641 15.81 20.44 5.67
C SER A 641 14.67 19.46 5.43
N GLY A 642 15.02 18.22 5.08
CA GLY A 642 14.09 17.15 4.74
C GLY A 642 13.69 17.10 3.26
N PHE A 643 12.59 16.40 2.99
CA PHE A 643 12.05 16.21 1.65
C PHE A 643 10.75 16.96 1.47
N ARG A 644 10.65 17.67 0.36
CA ARG A 644 9.43 18.38 0.02
C ARG A 644 8.44 17.43 -0.63
N ALA A 645 7.24 17.34 -0.05
CA ALA A 645 6.24 16.41 -0.53
C ALA A 645 5.60 16.90 -1.84
N LEU A 646 5.60 16.05 -2.86
CA LEU A 646 4.74 16.15 -4.03
C LEU A 646 3.73 15.03 -3.93
N ARG A 647 2.44 15.36 -3.93
CA ARG A 647 1.40 14.35 -3.84
C ARG A 647 0.63 14.29 -5.14
N GLN A 648 0.37 13.07 -5.57
CA GLN A 648 -0.45 12.75 -6.72
C GLN A 648 -1.42 11.66 -6.32
N LEU A 649 -2.63 11.74 -6.87
CA LEU A 649 -3.62 10.70 -6.66
C LEU A 649 -3.19 9.44 -7.42
N ASP A 650 -3.18 8.30 -6.74
CA ASP A 650 -3.24 7.01 -7.44
C ASP A 650 -4.70 6.83 -7.90
N PRO A 651 -4.98 6.77 -9.22
CA PRO A 651 -6.34 6.64 -9.74
C PRO A 651 -7.10 5.45 -9.14
N CYS A 652 -6.37 4.45 -8.65
CA CYS A 652 -6.97 3.28 -8.04
C CYS A 652 -7.71 3.56 -6.72
N GLN A 653 -7.36 4.64 -6.02
CA GLN A 653 -8.05 5.14 -4.82
C GLN A 653 -9.50 5.60 -5.09
N ASN A 654 -9.79 5.99 -6.34
CA ASN A 654 -11.13 6.38 -6.78
C ASN A 654 -12.03 5.18 -7.11
N THR A 655 -11.44 3.99 -7.26
CA THR A 655 -12.18 2.77 -7.56
C THR A 655 -12.66 2.05 -6.29
N ASN A 656 -13.31 0.90 -6.49
CA ASN A 656 -13.69 -0.01 -5.40
C ASN A 656 -12.58 -0.99 -5.01
N ARG A 657 -11.40 -0.88 -5.63
CA ARG A 657 -10.22 -1.67 -5.28
C ARG A 657 -9.55 -1.11 -4.03
N ARG A 658 -8.85 -1.97 -3.32
CA ARG A 658 -7.97 -1.62 -2.19
C ARG A 658 -6.80 -2.59 -2.16
N PRO A 659 -5.68 -2.22 -1.51
CA PRO A 659 -4.67 -3.20 -1.19
C PRO A 659 -5.31 -4.31 -0.31
N PRO A 660 -4.99 -5.60 -0.53
CA PRO A 660 -5.65 -6.70 0.16
C PRO A 660 -5.60 -6.54 1.67
N TYR A 661 -6.75 -6.64 2.35
CA TYR A 661 -6.83 -6.50 3.81
C TYR A 661 -6.38 -5.13 4.36
N PHE A 662 -6.25 -4.11 3.51
CA PHE A 662 -5.96 -2.75 3.97
C PHE A 662 -7.12 -2.20 4.84
N PRO A 663 -6.83 -1.43 5.89
CA PRO A 663 -7.82 -0.97 6.86
C PRO A 663 -9.10 -0.35 6.30
N LEU A 664 -10.23 -0.72 6.89
CA LEU A 664 -11.54 -0.14 6.58
C LEU A 664 -11.85 1.05 7.51
N ALA A 665 -12.37 2.12 6.93
CA ALA A 665 -12.96 3.24 7.64
C ALA A 665 -14.38 2.84 8.10
N ARG A 666 -14.47 2.10 9.21
CA ARG A 666 -15.65 1.34 9.63
C ARG A 666 -16.93 2.15 9.81
N THR A 667 -16.87 3.47 10.00
CA THR A 667 -18.07 4.32 10.13
C THR A 667 -18.51 4.93 8.80
N ARG A 668 -17.73 4.77 7.72
CA ARG A 668 -18.01 5.36 6.42
C ARG A 668 -18.60 4.31 5.48
N HIS A 669 -19.91 4.44 5.29
CA HIS A 669 -20.70 3.57 4.41
C HIS A 669 -21.46 4.37 3.36
N ARG A 670 -21.49 3.88 2.12
CA ARG A 670 -22.32 4.42 1.04
C ARG A 670 -23.40 3.41 0.68
N VAL A 671 -24.66 3.83 0.60
CA VAL A 671 -25.74 2.97 0.12
C VAL A 671 -25.52 2.67 -1.37
N ILE A 672 -25.57 1.40 -1.74
CA ILE A 672 -25.49 0.97 -3.14
C ILE A 672 -26.90 0.73 -3.68
N LYS A 673 -27.63 -0.16 -3.01
CA LYS A 673 -28.95 -0.62 -3.44
C LYS A 673 -29.77 -1.18 -2.30
N SER A 674 -31.09 -1.19 -2.49
CA SER A 674 -32.07 -1.87 -1.63
C SER A 674 -33.08 -2.62 -2.50
N PHE A 675 -33.48 -3.81 -2.07
CA PHE A 675 -34.47 -4.65 -2.76
C PHE A 675 -35.13 -5.64 -1.80
N ASP A 676 -36.33 -6.09 -2.15
CA ASP A 676 -37.10 -7.04 -1.37
C ASP A 676 -36.59 -8.47 -1.57
N VAL A 677 -36.63 -9.26 -0.50
CA VAL A 677 -36.11 -10.63 -0.46
C VAL A 677 -37.12 -11.58 0.18
N ASP A 678 -37.07 -12.87 -0.18
CA ASP A 678 -38.00 -13.86 0.38
C ASP A 678 -37.79 -14.03 1.89
N ALA A 679 -38.81 -13.65 2.67
CA ALA A 679 -38.81 -13.73 4.12
C ALA A 679 -38.61 -15.16 4.65
N ARG A 680 -38.92 -16.20 3.85
CA ARG A 680 -38.68 -17.60 4.25
C ARG A 680 -37.21 -17.92 4.51
N GLN A 681 -36.29 -17.21 3.83
CA GLN A 681 -34.84 -17.36 4.01
C GLN A 681 -34.35 -16.86 5.37
N PHE A 682 -35.21 -16.18 6.14
CA PHE A 682 -34.87 -15.60 7.44
C PHE A 682 -35.74 -16.19 8.58
N SER A 683 -36.31 -17.38 8.36
CA SER A 683 -37.19 -18.04 9.34
C SER A 683 -36.44 -18.77 10.47
N SER A 684 -35.15 -19.09 10.28
CA SER A 684 -34.30 -19.74 11.28
C SER A 684 -32.86 -19.25 11.20
N THR A 685 -32.11 -19.36 12.31
CA THR A 685 -30.69 -18.96 12.39
C THR A 685 -29.80 -19.68 11.37
N THR A 686 -30.09 -20.95 11.08
CA THR A 686 -29.39 -21.74 10.06
C THR A 686 -29.56 -21.18 8.66
N LEU A 687 -30.80 -20.78 8.30
CA LEU A 687 -31.08 -20.20 6.98
C LEU A 687 -30.48 -18.81 6.84
N ILE A 688 -30.52 -17.99 7.89
CA ILE A 688 -29.87 -16.67 7.89
C ILE A 688 -28.36 -16.83 7.68
N ARG A 689 -27.71 -17.78 8.37
CA ARG A 689 -26.28 -18.06 8.18
C ARG A 689 -25.98 -18.51 6.75
N ALA A 690 -26.77 -19.43 6.20
CA ALA A 690 -26.61 -19.90 4.82
C ALA A 690 -26.77 -18.77 3.80
N TYR A 691 -27.73 -17.85 4.03
CA TYR A 691 -27.94 -16.67 3.20
C TYR A 691 -26.69 -15.79 3.15
N TYR A 692 -26.12 -15.41 4.31
CA TYR A 692 -24.90 -14.59 4.35
C TYR A 692 -23.68 -15.30 3.75
N THR A 693 -23.54 -16.62 3.94
CA THR A 693 -22.45 -17.39 3.32
C THR A 693 -22.53 -17.38 1.79
N ARG A 694 -23.73 -17.53 1.22
CA ARG A 694 -23.95 -17.46 -0.23
C ARG A 694 -23.59 -16.09 -0.82
N LEU A 695 -23.74 -15.02 -0.05
CA LEU A 695 -23.37 -13.67 -0.47
C LEU A 695 -21.86 -13.40 -0.44
N ARG A 696 -21.04 -14.34 0.04
CA ARG A 696 -19.57 -14.25 -0.02
C ARG A 696 -19.05 -14.79 -1.34
N GLY A 697 -18.09 -14.10 -1.93
CA GLY A 697 -17.55 -14.42 -3.26
C GLY A 697 -18.46 -14.01 -4.41
N SER A 698 -19.75 -13.77 -4.14
CA SER A 698 -20.70 -13.21 -5.07
C SER A 698 -20.48 -11.70 -5.19
N ARG A 699 -20.33 -11.18 -6.42
CA ARG A 699 -20.58 -9.74 -6.67
C ARG A 699 -22.00 -9.42 -6.20
N ALA A 700 -22.31 -8.16 -5.91
CA ALA A 700 -23.66 -7.75 -5.52
C ALA A 700 -24.66 -8.10 -6.65
N ALA A 701 -25.13 -9.35 -6.69
CA ALA A 701 -25.95 -9.90 -7.75
C ALA A 701 -27.25 -9.11 -7.83
N PRO A 702 -27.76 -8.80 -9.03
CA PRO A 702 -28.93 -7.95 -9.26
C PRO A 702 -30.02 -8.20 -8.23
#